data_AF-A0A4S9WX99-F1
#
_entry.id   AF-A0A4S9WX99-F1
#
_cell.length_a   1.000
_cell.length_b   1.000
_cell.length_c   1.000
_cell.angle_alpha   90.00
_cell.angle_beta   90.00
_cell.angle_gamma   90.00
#
_symmetry.space_group_name_H-M   'P 1'
#
loop_
_entity.id
_entity.type
_entity.pdbx_description
1 polymer ?
#
loop_
_entity_poly.entity_id
_entity_poly.type
_entity_poly.pdbx_seq_one_letter_code
_entity_poly.pdbx_strand_id
1 'polypeptide(L)'
;MSDTHANGHVNGNGALHNKPVEQVIRSPDRKPSPQPTHLSVPGTSNHSRVLSEQGSGYEAPKFEGKTLQMEEVMDKIEAKGFLPPEFVETETQWFYNELGIDDMYFSTETSDAIVSHIHSLYAAKVAAFARDDKQLEIRLDKEAADHAVFIDTSKPGITSVGGPRYEQRIDEKYLNNSKGADSYRVETFRSSSKLPGDLDQKLRCYFVYQCSFEQPNPGPDETRLDMISDKRFLQKATQNTRDIYQHILESAVARTGPVIELFEIKGSREKRLVIAYKQGSALGLFSALSDLYHYYGLTSSRKYVEQFSNGYTIMSLYLRPVPGPESNMHPPIEASIHQIMKEVSLLYCVPRTKFQNHFAVGTLSLQETIYAHCVWVFVSHFLNRLGSEYNTLSAILDPNNSVHAELLAKLKRRLRTETFTSDFILEIMQMYPELVKVLYLNFANTHYVQTRGDEDDFLPTLSYLRLKVDKVLTDTELKNMISTTCQNEHQEMVMTAFRTFNKAVLKTNYYTPTKTALSFRLNPSFLPIEEYPQPLYGMFLIIGSEFRGFHLRFRDIARGGIRIVKSRSPEAYDINARSLFDENYNLANTQQRKNKDIPEGGSKGVILLDVEHQEKASEKVAFEKYIDSILDLLLPPTSPGIKDPIVDLHGKQEILFLGPDENTAHLVDWATEHARSRNAPWWKSFFTGKSPKLGGIPHDEYGMTTLSVREYVLGIYRKLNLDQKSMRKLQTGGPDGDLGSNEILLGNEKYTAIVDGAGVLVDPNGIDRDELLRLAKERVMIHKFDASKLSPQGYRVLIEDNNVTLPSGEVVKNGTAFRNAYHLRAETYDVFVPCGGRPESINLNSVNKLIVDGKSIIPYIVEGANLFITQDAKLRLEKAGCILFKDASANKGGVTSSSLEVLASLSFDNEGFIKNMCVGEDGTTPEFYKAYVKQVQDTIRNNARLEFEAIWRESEATGTPKSILSDTLSTAITNLDEELQNTELWDNVELRKSVLQDALPSLLLEKIGLDLIIERVPENYLRAIFGSYLSSRFIYERGISASQFAFFSFMNERMAKLRS
;
A
#
# COMPACT_ATOMS: atom_id res chain seq x y z
N MET A 1 28.81 -68.58 -6.19
CA MET A 1 28.82 -69.33 -7.46
C MET A 1 28.19 -68.44 -8.52
N SER A 2 28.91 -68.30 -9.65
CA SER A 2 28.63 -67.61 -10.91
C SER A 2 28.38 -66.08 -10.90
N ASP A 3 29.49 -65.34 -10.96
CA ASP A 3 30.03 -64.63 -12.13
C ASP A 3 29.28 -63.46 -12.83
N THR A 4 30.01 -62.32 -12.82
CA THR A 4 30.52 -61.48 -13.94
C THR A 4 29.83 -60.18 -14.45
N HIS A 5 30.65 -59.12 -14.33
CA HIS A 5 30.96 -58.01 -15.27
C HIS A 5 30.00 -56.83 -15.59
N ALA A 6 30.34 -55.67 -15.01
CA ALA A 6 30.97 -54.47 -15.61
C ALA A 6 30.27 -53.59 -16.70
N ASN A 7 30.20 -52.29 -16.34
CA ASN A 7 30.45 -51.04 -17.11
C ASN A 7 29.45 -50.49 -18.15
N GLY A 8 29.10 -49.21 -17.99
CA GLY A 8 28.63 -48.33 -19.08
C GLY A 8 27.96 -47.02 -18.62
N HIS A 9 28.61 -45.88 -18.90
CA HIS A 9 28.31 -44.51 -18.44
C HIS A 9 27.08 -43.79 -19.08
N VAL A 10 26.43 -42.96 -18.26
CA VAL A 10 26.03 -41.53 -18.40
C VAL A 10 25.10 -41.09 -19.55
N ASN A 11 23.94 -40.55 -19.17
CA ASN A 11 23.50 -39.23 -19.63
C ASN A 11 22.64 -38.53 -18.57
N GLY A 12 22.96 -37.26 -18.31
CA GLY A 12 22.39 -36.45 -17.24
C GLY A 12 21.00 -35.89 -17.55
N ASN A 13 20.16 -35.85 -16.53
CA ASN A 13 19.05 -34.92 -16.40
C ASN A 13 18.78 -34.76 -14.89
N GLY A 14 19.34 -33.70 -14.30
CA GLY A 14 19.14 -33.37 -12.90
C GLY A 14 17.76 -32.75 -12.69
N ALA A 15 16.77 -33.58 -12.41
CA ALA A 15 15.52 -33.14 -11.79
C ALA A 15 15.79 -32.91 -10.28
N LEU A 16 15.49 -31.70 -9.80
CA LEU A 16 15.55 -31.35 -8.39
C LEU A 16 14.52 -32.19 -7.63
N HIS A 17 14.99 -33.19 -6.89
CA HIS A 17 14.18 -33.94 -5.95
C HIS A 17 13.89 -33.09 -4.71
N ASN A 18 12.61 -32.83 -4.45
CA ASN A 18 12.11 -32.32 -3.19
C ASN A 18 12.57 -33.24 -2.05
N LYS A 19 13.45 -32.74 -1.18
CA LYS A 19 13.78 -33.40 0.09
C LYS A 19 12.69 -33.08 1.11
N PRO A 20 11.87 -34.06 1.55
CA PRO A 20 11.16 -33.91 2.81
C PRO A 20 12.20 -33.97 3.95
N VAL A 21 12.21 -32.96 4.81
CA VAL A 21 13.01 -32.96 6.03
C VAL A 21 12.41 -33.99 6.99
N GLU A 22 13.18 -35.02 7.33
CA GLU A 22 12.77 -36.10 8.22
C GLU A 22 13.07 -35.80 9.70
N GLN A 23 12.15 -36.30 10.54
CA GLN A 23 12.32 -36.78 11.92
C GLN A 23 12.48 -35.75 13.07
N VAL A 24 11.35 -35.20 13.51
CA VAL A 24 11.15 -34.85 14.93
C VAL A 24 10.55 -36.05 15.66
N ILE A 25 11.26 -36.49 16.70
CA ILE A 25 10.96 -37.64 17.55
C ILE A 25 9.54 -37.50 18.15
N ARG A 26 8.66 -38.46 17.85
CA ARG A 26 7.30 -38.56 18.43
C ARG A 26 7.37 -39.16 19.84
N SER A 27 6.91 -38.41 20.85
CA SER A 27 6.46 -38.98 22.11
C SER A 27 5.05 -39.59 21.93
N PRO A 28 4.77 -40.82 22.39
CA PRO A 28 3.45 -41.42 22.27
C PRO A 28 2.62 -41.04 23.49
N ASP A 29 1.54 -40.27 23.29
CA ASP A 29 0.27 -40.36 24.02
C ASP A 29 -0.58 -39.10 23.83
N ARG A 30 -1.26 -38.99 22.68
CA ARG A 30 -2.50 -38.19 22.56
C ARG A 30 -3.44 -38.89 21.58
N LYS A 31 -4.53 -39.44 22.12
CA LYS A 31 -5.66 -39.96 21.32
C LYS A 31 -6.36 -38.78 20.60
N PRO A 32 -6.98 -39.00 19.43
CA PRO A 32 -7.74 -37.95 18.74
C PRO A 32 -8.97 -37.55 19.56
N SER A 33 -9.19 -36.24 19.70
CA SER A 33 -10.38 -35.65 20.32
C SER A 33 -11.59 -35.87 19.41
N PRO A 34 -12.75 -36.31 19.94
CA PRO A 34 -13.94 -36.57 19.13
C PRO A 34 -14.86 -35.33 19.13
N GLN A 35 -14.51 -34.24 18.43
CA GLN A 35 -15.48 -33.16 18.15
C GLN A 35 -15.23 -32.43 16.82
N PRO A 36 -16.31 -32.08 16.08
CA PRO A 36 -16.26 -31.36 14.82
C PRO A 36 -15.83 -29.89 15.00
N THR A 37 -15.17 -29.39 13.96
CA THR A 37 -14.52 -28.09 13.84
C THR A 37 -15.46 -26.90 14.00
N HIS A 38 -15.36 -26.20 15.14
CA HIS A 38 -15.90 -24.85 15.30
C HIS A 38 -14.79 -23.81 15.05
N LEU A 39 -15.01 -22.88 14.12
CA LEU A 39 -14.26 -21.61 14.03
C LEU A 39 -14.46 -20.83 15.34
N SER A 40 -13.40 -20.71 16.16
CA SER A 40 -13.06 -19.67 17.17
C SER A 40 -12.23 -20.27 18.31
N VAL A 41 -11.08 -19.70 18.75
CA VAL A 41 -10.48 -20.01 20.08
C VAL A 41 -9.49 -18.92 20.54
N PRO A 42 -9.31 -18.59 21.85
CA PRO A 42 -10.18 -18.71 23.03
C PRO A 42 -10.45 -17.37 23.77
N GLY A 43 -11.69 -17.27 24.24
CA GLY A 43 -12.22 -16.41 25.30
C GLY A 43 -13.67 -16.86 25.50
N THR A 44 -13.88 -17.86 26.35
CA THR A 44 -15.08 -18.71 26.40
C THR A 44 -16.39 -17.97 26.65
N SER A 45 -17.34 -18.13 25.73
CA SER A 45 -18.76 -18.31 26.06
C SER A 45 -19.40 -19.26 25.05
N ASN A 46 -19.81 -20.44 25.52
CA ASN A 46 -20.68 -21.39 24.82
C ASN A 46 -22.09 -20.77 24.66
N HIS A 47 -22.23 -19.71 23.87
CA HIS A 47 -23.54 -19.33 23.37
C HIS A 47 -23.88 -20.30 22.25
N SER A 48 -24.94 -21.08 22.47
CA SER A 48 -25.55 -21.95 21.47
C SER A 48 -25.64 -21.21 20.13
N ARG A 49 -24.91 -21.67 19.10
CA ARG A 49 -24.92 -21.07 17.75
C ARG A 49 -26.23 -21.34 16.98
N VAL A 50 -27.18 -21.99 17.65
CA VAL A 50 -28.55 -22.18 17.19
C VAL A 50 -29.40 -21.11 17.87
N LEU A 51 -29.83 -20.13 17.09
CA LEU A 51 -30.71 -19.07 17.54
C LEU A 51 -32.06 -19.71 17.95
N SER A 52 -32.44 -19.58 19.21
CA SER A 52 -33.72 -20.06 19.74
C SER A 52 -34.91 -19.26 19.22
N GLU A 53 -34.67 -18.02 18.81
CA GLU A 53 -35.63 -17.13 18.17
C GLU A 53 -35.98 -17.62 16.77
N GLN A 54 -37.27 -17.88 16.52
CA GLN A 54 -37.80 -18.24 15.18
C GLN A 54 -38.01 -17.00 14.28
N GLY A 55 -37.68 -15.80 14.75
CA GLY A 55 -37.99 -14.51 14.11
C GLY A 55 -36.86 -13.89 13.28
N SER A 56 -37.10 -12.69 12.75
CA SER A 56 -36.17 -11.94 11.91
C SER A 56 -34.95 -11.37 12.66
N GLY A 57 -34.94 -11.43 14.01
CA GLY A 57 -33.99 -10.71 14.87
C GLY A 57 -34.30 -9.22 15.03
N TYR A 58 -35.35 -8.73 14.39
CA TYR A 58 -35.85 -7.36 14.43
C TYR A 58 -37.36 -7.38 14.68
N GLU A 59 -37.81 -6.80 15.78
CA GLU A 59 -39.23 -6.66 16.06
C GLU A 59 -39.79 -5.43 15.34
N ALA A 60 -40.77 -5.69 14.46
CA ALA A 60 -41.53 -4.63 13.81
C ALA A 60 -42.44 -3.95 14.84
N PRO A 61 -42.32 -2.64 15.09
CA PRO A 61 -43.31 -1.94 15.91
C PRO A 61 -44.66 -2.02 15.19
N LYS A 62 -45.69 -2.52 15.87
CA LYS A 62 -47.04 -2.60 15.32
C LYS A 62 -47.56 -1.19 15.05
N PHE A 63 -47.91 -0.90 13.80
CA PHE A 63 -48.49 0.41 13.46
C PHE A 63 -50.00 0.37 13.73
N GLU A 64 -50.41 0.89 14.89
CA GLU A 64 -51.83 0.89 15.30
C GLU A 64 -52.73 1.65 14.31
N GLY A 65 -52.19 2.64 13.60
CA GLY A 65 -52.90 3.42 12.57
C GLY A 65 -53.00 2.76 11.19
N LYS A 66 -52.46 1.55 11.00
CA LYS A 66 -52.34 0.91 9.67
C LYS A 66 -53.68 0.73 8.95
N THR A 67 -54.71 0.29 9.67
CA THR A 67 -56.04 0.08 9.09
C THR A 67 -56.68 1.39 8.67
N LEU A 68 -56.58 2.44 9.49
CA LEU A 68 -57.11 3.77 9.18
C LEU A 68 -56.37 4.41 7.99
N GLN A 69 -55.05 4.26 7.93
CA GLN A 69 -54.26 4.72 6.78
C GLN A 69 -54.63 3.96 5.50
N MET A 70 -54.89 2.65 5.61
CA MET A 70 -55.33 1.84 4.48
C MET A 70 -56.68 2.32 3.94
N GLU A 71 -57.65 2.60 4.82
CA GLU A 71 -58.94 3.20 4.44
C GLU A 71 -58.75 4.58 3.78
N GLU A 72 -57.94 5.46 4.37
CA GLU A 72 -57.64 6.78 3.78
C GLU A 72 -56.97 6.65 2.39
N VAL A 73 -56.08 5.67 2.22
CA VAL A 73 -55.44 5.37 0.93
C VAL A 73 -56.46 4.88 -0.09
N MET A 74 -57.41 4.02 0.30
CA MET A 74 -58.48 3.55 -0.59
C MET A 74 -59.33 4.73 -1.08
N ASP A 75 -59.79 5.60 -0.17
CA ASP A 75 -60.56 6.80 -0.50
C ASP A 75 -59.80 7.71 -1.47
N LYS A 76 -58.49 7.90 -1.24
CA LYS A 76 -57.63 8.73 -2.09
C LYS A 76 -57.35 8.12 -3.46
N ILE A 77 -57.26 6.79 -3.57
CA ILE A 77 -57.13 6.10 -4.87
C ILE A 77 -58.42 6.27 -5.67
N GLU A 78 -59.57 6.03 -5.04
CA GLU A 78 -60.88 6.16 -5.68
C GLU A 78 -61.12 7.60 -6.16
N ALA A 79 -60.81 8.60 -5.32
CA ALA A 79 -60.94 10.02 -5.68
C ALA A 79 -60.07 10.45 -6.88
N LYS A 80 -58.93 9.79 -7.12
CA LYS A 80 -58.07 10.07 -8.28
C LYS A 80 -58.58 9.43 -9.58
N GLY A 81 -59.40 8.39 -9.51
CA GLY A 81 -60.07 7.79 -10.67
C GLY A 81 -59.17 7.07 -11.69
N PHE A 82 -57.90 6.76 -11.35
CA PHE A 82 -56.98 6.04 -12.26
C PHE A 82 -57.12 4.51 -12.19
N LEU A 83 -57.56 3.96 -11.06
CA LEU A 83 -57.95 2.55 -10.92
C LEU A 83 -59.47 2.43 -11.11
N PRO A 84 -59.96 1.39 -11.82
CA PRO A 84 -61.38 1.06 -11.78
C PRO A 84 -61.83 0.75 -10.35
N PRO A 85 -63.01 1.24 -9.90
CA PRO A 85 -63.48 1.10 -8.52
C PRO A 85 -63.45 -0.35 -8.01
N GLU A 86 -63.76 -1.32 -8.87
CA GLU A 86 -63.76 -2.75 -8.54
C GLU A 86 -62.38 -3.32 -8.17
N PHE A 87 -61.27 -2.65 -8.50
CA PHE A 87 -59.92 -3.08 -8.18
C PHE A 87 -59.28 -2.33 -7.01
N VAL A 88 -59.87 -1.22 -6.55
CA VAL A 88 -59.28 -0.35 -5.50
C VAL A 88 -59.03 -1.12 -4.20
N GLU A 89 -60.04 -1.87 -3.74
CA GLU A 89 -59.92 -2.68 -2.52
C GLU A 89 -58.87 -3.79 -2.68
N THR A 90 -58.94 -4.55 -3.76
CA THR A 90 -58.03 -5.69 -3.99
C THR A 90 -56.58 -5.23 -4.12
N GLU A 91 -56.30 -4.18 -4.89
CA GLU A 91 -54.94 -3.67 -5.08
C GLU A 91 -54.36 -3.04 -3.80
N THR A 92 -55.20 -2.37 -3.01
CA THR A 92 -54.77 -1.79 -1.74
C THR A 92 -54.51 -2.86 -0.69
N GLN A 93 -55.40 -3.86 -0.54
CA GLN A 93 -55.19 -4.98 0.38
C GLN A 93 -53.97 -5.80 -0.02
N TRP A 94 -53.76 -6.04 -1.32
CA TRP A 94 -52.58 -6.72 -1.83
C TRP A 94 -51.29 -5.99 -1.41
N PHE A 95 -51.24 -4.66 -1.55
CA PHE A 95 -50.09 -3.85 -1.16
C PHE A 95 -49.81 -3.89 0.35
N TYR A 96 -50.84 -3.74 1.18
CA TYR A 96 -50.71 -3.67 2.64
C TYR A 96 -50.43 -5.02 3.30
N ASN A 97 -51.02 -6.11 2.77
CA ASN A 97 -51.07 -7.39 3.47
C ASN A 97 -50.31 -8.52 2.76
N GLU A 98 -50.25 -8.51 1.42
CA GLU A 98 -49.69 -9.65 0.67
C GLU A 98 -48.24 -9.46 0.23
N LEU A 99 -47.78 -8.21 0.08
CA LEU A 99 -46.39 -7.92 -0.30
C LEU A 99 -45.37 -8.20 0.82
N GLY A 100 -45.85 -8.28 2.06
CA GLY A 100 -45.00 -8.49 3.24
C GLY A 100 -44.14 -7.26 3.57
N ILE A 101 -44.63 -6.06 3.26
CA ILE A 101 -43.99 -4.80 3.65
C ILE A 101 -44.21 -4.57 5.16
N ASP A 102 -43.16 -4.15 5.85
CA ASP A 102 -43.16 -3.94 7.30
C ASP A 102 -44.02 -2.74 7.74
N ASP A 103 -44.63 -2.82 8.93
CA ASP A 103 -45.47 -1.76 9.51
C ASP A 103 -44.74 -0.41 9.64
N MET A 104 -43.42 -0.41 9.81
CA MET A 104 -42.64 0.82 9.89
C MET A 104 -42.74 1.65 8.61
N TYR A 105 -42.69 1.02 7.44
CA TYR A 105 -42.82 1.72 6.16
C TYR A 105 -44.13 2.51 6.11
N PHE A 106 -45.23 1.87 6.52
CA PHE A 106 -46.56 2.50 6.58
C PHE A 106 -46.62 3.61 7.63
N SER A 107 -45.93 3.45 8.76
CA SER A 107 -45.85 4.50 9.79
C SER A 107 -45.02 5.73 9.38
N THR A 108 -44.03 5.56 8.49
CA THR A 108 -43.14 6.64 8.06
C THR A 108 -43.59 7.31 6.76
N GLU A 109 -44.30 6.58 5.90
CA GLU A 109 -44.68 7.05 4.58
C GLU A 109 -46.05 7.72 4.60
N THR A 110 -46.21 8.76 3.78
CA THR A 110 -47.47 9.49 3.69
C THR A 110 -48.52 8.69 2.91
N SER A 111 -49.80 8.85 3.26
CA SER A 111 -50.92 8.23 2.52
C SER A 111 -50.85 8.57 1.03
N ASP A 112 -50.47 9.80 0.66
CA ASP A 112 -50.33 10.24 -0.74
C ASP A 112 -49.21 9.52 -1.51
N ALA A 113 -48.11 9.23 -0.84
CA ALA A 113 -47.03 8.45 -1.43
C ALA A 113 -47.42 6.98 -1.61
N ILE A 114 -48.10 6.38 -0.63
CA ILE A 114 -48.61 5.01 -0.75
C ILE A 114 -49.60 4.91 -1.92
N VAL A 115 -50.52 5.88 -2.06
CA VAL A 115 -51.40 6.01 -3.23
C VAL A 115 -50.59 6.03 -4.53
N SER A 116 -49.52 6.84 -4.58
CA SER A 116 -48.65 6.91 -5.76
C SER A 116 -48.00 5.55 -6.06
N HIS A 117 -47.54 4.82 -5.05
CA HIS A 117 -46.91 3.51 -5.23
C HIS A 117 -47.91 2.48 -5.75
N ILE A 118 -49.14 2.43 -5.21
CA ILE A 118 -50.19 1.54 -5.70
C ILE A 118 -50.55 1.86 -7.14
N HIS A 119 -50.68 3.14 -7.51
CA HIS A 119 -50.89 3.55 -8.89
C HIS A 119 -49.74 3.13 -9.82
N SER A 120 -48.48 3.30 -9.40
CA SER A 120 -47.32 2.86 -10.18
C SER A 120 -47.31 1.34 -10.39
N LEU A 121 -47.66 0.57 -9.36
CA LEU A 121 -47.77 -0.89 -9.44
C LEU A 121 -48.88 -1.32 -10.39
N TYR A 122 -50.04 -0.69 -10.32
CA TYR A 122 -51.16 -0.96 -11.22
C TYR A 122 -50.84 -0.55 -12.66
N ALA A 123 -50.22 0.60 -12.86
CA ALA A 123 -49.77 1.05 -14.19
C ALA A 123 -48.77 0.06 -14.81
N ALA A 124 -47.86 -0.51 -14.00
CA ALA A 124 -46.96 -1.56 -14.46
C ALA A 124 -47.71 -2.82 -14.90
N LYS A 125 -48.78 -3.23 -14.19
CA LYS A 125 -49.66 -4.35 -14.58
C LYS A 125 -50.36 -4.10 -15.91
N VAL A 126 -50.91 -2.90 -16.11
CA VAL A 126 -51.57 -2.52 -17.37
C VAL A 126 -50.56 -2.46 -18.52
N ALA A 127 -49.38 -1.87 -18.28
CA ALA A 127 -48.32 -1.80 -19.29
C ALA A 127 -47.83 -3.20 -19.70
N ALA A 128 -47.66 -4.11 -18.73
CA ALA A 128 -47.31 -5.50 -18.99
C ALA A 128 -48.37 -6.19 -19.86
N PHE A 129 -49.66 -6.02 -19.54
CA PHE A 129 -50.75 -6.59 -20.35
C PHE A 129 -50.75 -6.09 -21.80
N ALA A 130 -50.32 -4.85 -22.04
CA ALA A 130 -50.26 -4.25 -23.36
C ALA A 130 -48.99 -4.61 -24.18
N ARG A 131 -47.97 -5.22 -23.56
CA ARG A 131 -46.76 -5.69 -24.26
C ARG A 131 -47.00 -7.06 -24.90
N ASP A 132 -46.35 -7.31 -26.04
CA ASP A 132 -46.41 -8.62 -26.72
C ASP A 132 -45.82 -9.76 -25.87
N ASP A 133 -44.83 -9.46 -25.02
CA ASP A 133 -44.18 -10.43 -24.12
C ASP A 133 -44.97 -10.70 -22.83
N LYS A 134 -45.96 -9.87 -22.51
CA LYS A 134 -46.78 -9.89 -21.29
C LYS A 134 -45.97 -9.91 -19.98
N GLN A 135 -44.71 -9.48 -19.99
CA GLN A 135 -43.86 -9.54 -18.80
C GLN A 135 -44.18 -8.41 -17.83
N LEU A 136 -44.46 -8.77 -16.57
CA LEU A 136 -44.71 -7.81 -15.50
C LEU A 136 -43.40 -7.27 -14.93
N GLU A 137 -43.08 -6.03 -15.29
CA GLU A 137 -41.88 -5.33 -14.84
C GLU A 137 -42.27 -4.15 -13.95
N ILE A 138 -42.10 -4.30 -12.64
CA ILE A 138 -42.36 -3.24 -11.65
C ILE A 138 -41.02 -2.59 -11.31
N ARG A 139 -40.93 -1.29 -11.54
CA ARG A 139 -39.80 -0.45 -11.13
C ARG A 139 -40.32 0.78 -10.43
N LEU A 140 -39.95 0.93 -9.18
CA LEU A 140 -40.23 2.10 -8.37
C LEU A 140 -38.93 2.61 -7.76
N ASP A 141 -38.62 3.88 -8.01
CA ASP A 141 -37.53 4.58 -7.33
C ASP A 141 -38.02 5.92 -6.77
N LYS A 142 -37.98 6.05 -5.45
CA LYS A 142 -38.33 7.28 -4.75
C LYS A 142 -37.18 7.65 -3.82
N GLU A 143 -36.61 8.82 -4.03
CA GLU A 143 -35.49 9.33 -3.22
C GLU A 143 -35.86 10.67 -2.62
N ALA A 144 -35.63 10.81 -1.32
CA ALA A 144 -35.70 12.06 -0.58
C ALA A 144 -34.30 12.43 -0.05
N ALA A 145 -34.21 13.52 0.71
CA ALA A 145 -32.94 13.95 1.30
C ALA A 145 -32.44 13.00 2.39
N ASP A 146 -33.35 12.39 3.15
CA ASP A 146 -33.07 11.61 4.37
C ASP A 146 -33.44 10.12 4.26
N HIS A 147 -34.11 9.71 3.17
CA HIS A 147 -34.49 8.32 2.92
C HIS A 147 -34.67 8.01 1.43
N ALA A 148 -34.64 6.72 1.08
CA ALA A 148 -34.97 6.25 -0.26
C ALA A 148 -35.68 4.89 -0.23
N VAL A 149 -36.58 4.70 -1.20
CA VAL A 149 -37.34 3.46 -1.40
C VAL A 149 -37.14 3.01 -2.84
N PHE A 150 -36.65 1.78 -3.01
CA PHE A 150 -36.56 1.13 -4.31
C PHE A 150 -37.34 -0.18 -4.30
N ILE A 151 -38.19 -0.39 -5.30
CA ILE A 151 -38.92 -1.65 -5.51
C ILE A 151 -38.67 -2.12 -6.94
N ASP A 152 -38.21 -3.36 -7.09
CA ASP A 152 -37.90 -3.97 -8.38
C ASP A 152 -38.49 -5.36 -8.49
N THR A 153 -38.82 -5.77 -9.71
CA THR A 153 -39.07 -7.17 -10.05
C THR A 153 -37.77 -7.88 -10.34
N SER A 154 -37.51 -8.96 -9.61
CA SER A 154 -36.24 -9.69 -9.70
C SER A 154 -36.45 -11.20 -9.54
N LYS A 155 -35.80 -12.00 -10.40
CA LYS A 155 -35.73 -13.46 -10.23
C LYS A 155 -34.81 -13.76 -9.01
N PRO A 156 -35.28 -14.54 -8.01
CA PRO A 156 -34.44 -14.90 -6.86
C PRO A 156 -33.23 -15.73 -7.30
N GLY A 157 -32.03 -15.38 -6.82
CA GLY A 157 -30.82 -16.15 -7.12
C GLY A 157 -30.06 -15.70 -8.36
N ILE A 158 -30.56 -14.69 -9.08
CA ILE A 158 -29.97 -14.21 -10.33
C ILE A 158 -29.65 -12.73 -10.21
N THR A 159 -28.43 -12.35 -10.59
CA THR A 159 -28.02 -10.96 -10.73
C THR A 159 -28.47 -10.41 -12.08
N SER A 160 -29.23 -9.31 -12.08
CA SER A 160 -29.64 -8.62 -13.31
C SER A 160 -28.58 -7.61 -13.74
N VAL A 161 -27.85 -7.92 -14.82
CA VAL A 161 -26.81 -7.03 -15.37
C VAL A 161 -27.41 -5.89 -16.21
N GLY A 162 -28.56 -6.15 -16.87
CA GLY A 162 -29.42 -5.13 -17.46
C GLY A 162 -30.53 -4.75 -16.47
N GLY A 163 -30.71 -3.46 -16.16
CA GLY A 163 -31.72 -2.99 -15.20
C GLY A 163 -31.27 -1.79 -14.38
N PRO A 164 -32.03 -1.39 -13.35
CA PRO A 164 -31.78 -0.17 -12.57
C PRO A 164 -30.63 -0.30 -11.55
N ARG A 165 -30.15 -1.53 -11.29
CA ARG A 165 -29.00 -1.85 -10.41
C ARG A 165 -29.04 -1.14 -9.04
N TYR A 166 -30.19 -1.21 -8.37
CA TYR A 166 -30.42 -0.47 -7.12
C TYR A 166 -29.39 -0.75 -6.02
N GLU A 167 -28.87 -1.98 -5.87
CA GLU A 167 -27.82 -2.24 -4.87
C GLU A 167 -26.53 -1.46 -5.14
N GLN A 168 -26.14 -1.29 -6.42
CA GLN A 168 -24.97 -0.49 -6.79
C GLN A 168 -25.21 1.00 -6.58
N ARG A 169 -26.42 1.49 -6.93
CA ARG A 169 -26.85 2.86 -6.63
C ARG A 169 -26.85 3.12 -5.12
N ILE A 170 -27.25 2.13 -4.31
CA ILE A 170 -27.23 2.22 -2.85
C ILE A 170 -25.80 2.30 -2.32
N ASP A 171 -24.91 1.45 -2.82
CA ASP A 171 -23.49 1.50 -2.49
C ASP A 171 -22.90 2.89 -2.74
N GLU A 172 -23.05 3.41 -3.97
CA GLU A 172 -22.46 4.67 -4.42
C GLU A 172 -23.01 5.89 -3.68
N LYS A 173 -24.33 5.96 -3.50
CA LYS A 173 -25.00 7.13 -2.96
C LYS A 173 -25.07 7.16 -1.44
N TYR A 174 -25.23 6.00 -0.79
CA TYR A 174 -25.59 5.93 0.64
C TYR A 174 -24.68 5.08 1.52
N LEU A 175 -23.81 4.19 1.01
CA LEU A 175 -22.99 3.34 1.89
C LEU A 175 -21.50 3.65 1.80
N ASN A 176 -20.97 3.89 0.61
CA ASN A 176 -19.54 4.09 0.36
C ASN A 176 -19.00 5.37 1.00
N ASN A 177 -19.79 6.45 0.96
CA ASN A 177 -19.38 7.78 1.40
C ASN A 177 -19.84 8.12 2.84
N SER A 178 -20.52 7.18 3.49
CA SER A 178 -21.10 7.36 4.81
C SER A 178 -20.06 7.50 5.91
N LYS A 179 -20.17 8.57 6.69
CA LYS A 179 -19.30 8.85 7.84
C LYS A 179 -20.07 9.57 8.93
N GLY A 180 -19.94 9.11 10.18
CA GLY A 180 -20.52 9.78 11.34
C GLY A 180 -22.02 10.04 11.15
N ALA A 181 -22.44 11.30 11.25
CA ALA A 181 -23.86 11.69 11.11
C ALA A 181 -24.46 11.50 9.70
N ASP A 182 -23.62 11.37 8.67
CA ASP A 182 -24.07 11.14 7.29
C ASP A 182 -24.12 9.64 6.93
N SER A 183 -24.19 8.78 7.95
CA SER A 183 -24.38 7.34 7.77
C SER A 183 -25.82 6.98 7.49
N TYR A 184 -26.00 5.86 6.79
CA TYR A 184 -27.30 5.33 6.41
C TYR A 184 -27.43 3.87 6.83
N ARG A 185 -28.65 3.46 7.12
CA ARG A 185 -29.03 2.05 7.30
C ARG A 185 -29.90 1.59 6.15
N VAL A 186 -29.78 0.30 5.83
CA VAL A 186 -30.50 -0.33 4.71
C VAL A 186 -31.22 -1.57 5.20
N GLU A 187 -32.52 -1.63 4.93
CA GLU A 187 -33.35 -2.81 5.13
C GLU A 187 -33.83 -3.32 3.76
N THR A 188 -33.66 -4.62 3.49
CA THR A 188 -34.12 -5.21 2.23
C THR A 188 -35.00 -6.42 2.46
N PHE A 189 -36.02 -6.57 1.62
CA PHE A 189 -37.00 -7.64 1.75
C PHE A 189 -37.36 -8.20 0.38
N ARG A 190 -37.59 -9.50 0.31
CA ARG A 190 -38.13 -10.18 -0.87
C ARG A 190 -39.52 -10.71 -0.55
N SER A 191 -40.48 -10.45 -1.44
CA SER A 191 -41.88 -10.89 -1.24
C SER A 191 -41.96 -12.42 -1.04
N SER A 192 -42.92 -12.84 -0.22
CA SER A 192 -43.21 -14.26 -0.01
C SER A 192 -43.93 -14.85 -1.24
N SER A 193 -44.91 -14.12 -1.76
CA SER A 193 -45.72 -14.42 -2.95
C SER A 193 -44.98 -14.15 -4.27
N LYS A 194 -45.35 -14.92 -5.30
CA LYS A 194 -44.95 -14.69 -6.70
C LYS A 194 -45.83 -13.60 -7.30
N LEU A 195 -45.34 -12.95 -8.34
CA LEU A 195 -46.12 -11.93 -9.05
C LEU A 195 -47.25 -12.56 -9.89
N PRO A 196 -48.44 -11.93 -9.97
CA PRO A 196 -49.50 -12.39 -10.86
C PRO A 196 -49.04 -12.34 -12.33
N GLY A 197 -49.07 -13.48 -13.03
CA GLY A 197 -48.77 -13.57 -14.47
C GLY A 197 -47.33 -13.97 -14.85
N ASP A 198 -46.37 -13.97 -13.90
CA ASP A 198 -45.00 -14.45 -14.12
C ASP A 198 -44.63 -15.46 -13.02
N LEU A 199 -44.28 -16.68 -13.43
CA LEU A 199 -44.05 -17.80 -12.51
C LEU A 199 -42.70 -17.74 -11.78
N ASP A 200 -41.76 -16.90 -12.20
CA ASP A 200 -40.38 -16.96 -11.70
C ASP A 200 -39.89 -15.67 -11.00
N GLN A 201 -40.65 -14.57 -11.09
CA GLN A 201 -40.27 -13.27 -10.52
C GLN A 201 -40.91 -12.97 -9.16
N LYS A 202 -40.19 -12.20 -8.33
CA LYS A 202 -40.64 -11.70 -7.02
C LYS A 202 -40.31 -10.23 -6.87
N LEU A 203 -41.02 -9.53 -5.99
CA LEU A 203 -40.65 -8.17 -5.62
C LEU A 203 -39.44 -8.18 -4.69
N ARG A 204 -38.53 -7.26 -4.95
CA ARG A 204 -37.39 -6.93 -4.11
C ARG A 204 -37.50 -5.47 -3.71
N CYS A 205 -37.61 -5.23 -2.40
CA CYS A 205 -37.75 -3.90 -1.83
C CYS A 205 -36.47 -3.53 -1.07
N TYR A 206 -36.08 -2.26 -1.18
CA TYR A 206 -34.96 -1.64 -0.50
C TYR A 206 -35.44 -0.38 0.19
N PHE A 207 -35.16 -0.26 1.49
CA PHE A 207 -35.47 0.91 2.29
C PHE A 207 -34.17 1.44 2.88
N VAL A 208 -33.85 2.68 2.54
CA VAL A 208 -32.64 3.37 2.99
C VAL A 208 -33.04 4.53 3.88
N TYR A 209 -32.42 4.66 5.04
CA TYR A 209 -32.71 5.73 5.98
C TYR A 209 -31.43 6.33 6.53
N GLN A 210 -31.37 7.66 6.63
CA GLN A 210 -30.28 8.33 7.34
C GLN A 210 -30.32 7.96 8.83
N CYS A 211 -29.16 7.66 9.40
CA CYS A 211 -29.01 7.28 10.80
C CYS A 211 -29.16 8.49 11.72
N SER A 212 -29.70 8.25 12.92
CA SER A 212 -29.74 9.22 14.01
C SER A 212 -29.03 8.63 15.23
N PHE A 213 -27.84 9.15 15.53
CA PHE A 213 -27.00 8.69 16.64
C PHE A 213 -27.19 9.56 17.89
N GLU A 214 -27.06 8.95 19.07
CA GLU A 214 -26.95 9.69 20.32
C GLU A 214 -25.59 10.39 20.42
N GLN A 215 -24.51 9.66 20.07
CA GLN A 215 -23.17 10.21 19.93
C GLN A 215 -22.70 10.08 18.46
N PRO A 216 -22.77 11.17 17.66
CA PRO A 216 -22.36 11.13 16.26
C PRO A 216 -20.84 11.03 16.01
N ASN A 217 -20.02 11.39 17.01
CA ASN A 217 -18.56 11.42 16.91
C ASN A 217 -17.90 10.77 18.14
N PRO A 218 -18.01 9.44 18.31
CA PRO A 218 -17.32 8.72 19.38
C PRO A 218 -15.83 8.52 19.06
N GLY A 219 -15.06 8.04 20.05
CA GLY A 219 -13.71 7.54 19.79
C GLY A 219 -13.74 6.29 18.88
N PRO A 220 -12.68 6.00 18.12
CA PRO A 220 -12.64 4.88 17.17
C PRO A 220 -12.74 3.51 17.86
N ASP A 221 -12.36 3.43 19.14
CA ASP A 221 -12.35 2.20 19.94
C ASP A 221 -13.62 2.03 20.79
N GLU A 222 -14.58 2.97 20.72
CA GLU A 222 -15.87 2.84 21.41
C GLU A 222 -16.73 1.77 20.72
N THR A 223 -17.20 0.79 21.49
CA THR A 223 -17.98 -0.35 20.98
C THR A 223 -19.36 -0.47 21.59
N ARG A 224 -19.74 0.37 22.56
CA ARG A 224 -21.04 0.26 23.23
C ARG A 224 -22.18 0.66 22.31
N LEU A 225 -23.03 -0.32 21.96
CA LEU A 225 -24.11 -0.12 21.00
C LEU A 225 -25.09 1.00 21.38
N ASP A 226 -25.39 1.21 22.65
CA ASP A 226 -26.30 2.27 23.13
C ASP A 226 -25.80 3.69 22.83
N MET A 227 -24.49 3.87 22.64
CA MET A 227 -23.87 5.15 22.34
C MET A 227 -23.77 5.41 20.83
N ILE A 228 -23.45 4.38 20.06
CA ILE A 228 -22.98 4.50 18.67
C ILE A 228 -23.95 3.98 17.61
N SER A 229 -25.03 3.32 18.02
CA SER A 229 -26.03 2.78 17.08
C SER A 229 -27.11 3.80 16.75
N ASP A 230 -27.77 3.60 15.62
CA ASP A 230 -28.98 4.33 15.26
C ASP A 230 -30.10 4.08 16.29
N LYS A 231 -30.84 5.14 16.63
CA LYS A 231 -31.96 5.07 17.58
C LYS A 231 -33.03 4.06 17.17
N ARG A 232 -33.32 3.92 15.87
CA ARG A 232 -34.34 2.99 15.37
C ARG A 232 -33.82 1.56 15.42
N PHE A 233 -32.53 1.32 15.17
CA PHE A 233 -31.91 0.02 15.41
C PHE A 233 -32.07 -0.41 16.87
N LEU A 234 -31.76 0.47 17.83
CA LEU A 234 -31.91 0.19 19.27
C LEU A 234 -33.38 0.02 19.72
N GLN A 235 -34.35 0.42 18.91
CA GLN A 235 -35.76 0.14 19.19
C GLN A 235 -36.18 -1.22 18.61
N LYS A 236 -35.71 -1.56 17.40
CA LYS A 236 -36.13 -2.77 16.66
C LYS A 236 -35.36 -4.04 17.01
N ALA A 237 -34.06 -3.93 17.25
CA ALA A 237 -33.21 -5.11 17.40
C ALA A 237 -33.59 -5.89 18.67
N THR A 238 -33.81 -7.20 18.54
CA THR A 238 -33.99 -8.09 19.70
C THR A 238 -32.75 -8.06 20.58
N GLN A 239 -32.88 -8.40 21.87
CA GLN A 239 -31.72 -8.46 22.78
C GLN A 239 -30.63 -9.38 22.21
N ASN A 240 -31.02 -10.54 21.69
CA ASN A 240 -30.11 -11.49 21.04
C ASN A 240 -29.38 -10.90 19.83
N THR A 241 -30.06 -10.12 18.97
CA THR A 241 -29.40 -9.42 17.85
C THR A 241 -28.41 -8.37 18.35
N ARG A 242 -28.74 -7.63 19.42
CA ARG A 242 -27.82 -6.66 20.03
C ARG A 242 -26.58 -7.35 20.58
N ASP A 243 -26.75 -8.46 21.27
CA ASP A 243 -25.62 -9.23 21.83
C ASP A 243 -24.68 -9.74 20.73
N ILE A 244 -25.25 -10.25 19.62
CA ILE A 244 -24.47 -10.66 18.43
C ILE A 244 -23.70 -9.46 17.85
N TYR A 245 -24.37 -8.33 17.66
CA TYR A 245 -23.76 -7.14 17.05
C TYR A 245 -22.67 -6.55 17.96
N GLN A 246 -22.88 -6.54 19.28
CA GLN A 246 -21.90 -6.10 20.27
C GLN A 246 -20.64 -6.96 20.19
N HIS A 247 -20.78 -8.28 20.22
CA HIS A 247 -19.65 -9.22 20.13
C HIS A 247 -18.85 -9.09 18.83
N ILE A 248 -19.56 -8.99 17.70
CA ILE A 248 -18.95 -8.86 16.39
C ILE A 248 -18.24 -7.52 16.25
N LEU A 249 -18.83 -6.43 16.78
CA LEU A 249 -18.21 -5.11 16.74
C LEU A 249 -16.93 -5.05 17.57
N GLU A 250 -16.93 -5.59 18.78
CA GLU A 250 -15.73 -5.73 19.62
C GLU A 250 -14.62 -6.50 18.88
N SER A 251 -15.00 -7.60 18.23
CA SER A 251 -14.07 -8.40 17.43
C SER A 251 -13.53 -7.64 16.22
N ALA A 252 -14.35 -6.80 15.58
CA ALA A 252 -13.97 -6.00 14.40
C ALA A 252 -13.13 -4.77 14.77
N VAL A 253 -13.30 -4.21 15.96
CA VAL A 253 -12.42 -3.15 16.49
C VAL A 253 -11.07 -3.73 16.88
N ALA A 254 -11.04 -4.93 17.47
CA ALA A 254 -9.80 -5.59 17.87
C ALA A 254 -8.97 -6.16 16.70
N ARG A 255 -9.50 -6.19 15.47
CA ARG A 255 -8.85 -6.83 14.30
C ARG A 255 -8.85 -5.89 13.09
N THR A 256 -7.85 -6.03 12.22
CA THR A 256 -7.71 -5.16 11.02
C THR A 256 -8.60 -5.61 9.83
N GLY A 257 -9.02 -6.88 9.80
CA GLY A 257 -9.80 -7.47 8.70
C GLY A 257 -11.29 -7.64 9.01
N PRO A 258 -12.09 -8.08 8.01
CA PRO A 258 -13.51 -8.31 8.22
C PRO A 258 -13.74 -9.46 9.19
N VAL A 259 -14.76 -9.31 10.05
CA VAL A 259 -15.26 -10.39 10.92
C VAL A 259 -16.47 -11.02 10.24
N ILE A 260 -16.47 -12.35 10.12
CA ILE A 260 -17.48 -13.11 9.38
C ILE A 260 -17.97 -14.25 10.27
N GLU A 261 -19.25 -14.22 10.64
CA GLU A 261 -19.85 -15.22 11.53
C GLU A 261 -21.17 -15.78 10.99
N LEU A 262 -21.38 -17.07 11.22
CA LEU A 262 -22.57 -17.81 10.79
C LEU A 262 -23.40 -18.26 11.99
N PHE A 263 -24.70 -18.02 11.91
CA PHE A 263 -25.69 -18.42 12.90
C PHE A 263 -26.79 -19.28 12.27
N GLU A 264 -27.18 -20.35 12.94
CA GLU A 264 -28.27 -21.21 12.53
C GLU A 264 -29.60 -20.75 13.13
N ILE A 265 -30.69 -20.85 12.36
CA ILE A 265 -32.03 -20.48 12.83
C ILE A 265 -32.80 -21.75 13.15
N LYS A 266 -33.22 -21.91 14.41
CA LYS A 266 -33.89 -23.13 14.87
C LYS A 266 -35.18 -23.39 14.09
N GLY A 267 -35.30 -24.58 13.50
CA GLY A 267 -36.49 -24.98 12.75
C GLY A 267 -36.60 -24.39 11.34
N SER A 268 -35.56 -23.72 10.84
CA SER A 268 -35.51 -23.17 9.48
C SER A 268 -34.29 -23.69 8.73
N ARG A 269 -34.42 -23.82 7.41
CA ARG A 269 -33.28 -24.08 6.50
C ARG A 269 -32.55 -22.79 6.11
N GLU A 270 -33.06 -21.63 6.55
CA GLU A 270 -32.41 -20.33 6.40
C GLU A 270 -31.22 -20.20 7.36
N LYS A 271 -30.17 -19.52 6.92
CA LYS A 271 -28.95 -19.31 7.68
C LYS A 271 -28.62 -17.82 7.72
N ARG A 272 -28.15 -17.33 8.86
CA ARG A 272 -27.81 -15.91 9.08
C ARG A 272 -26.30 -15.72 9.02
N LEU A 273 -25.81 -15.01 8.02
CA LEU A 273 -24.41 -14.63 7.87
C LEU A 273 -24.24 -13.16 8.28
N VAL A 274 -23.37 -12.90 9.26
CA VAL A 274 -23.10 -11.55 9.76
C VAL A 274 -21.66 -11.17 9.44
N ILE A 275 -21.48 -10.00 8.82
CA ILE A 275 -20.19 -9.50 8.35
C ILE A 275 -19.98 -8.10 8.94
N ALA A 276 -18.84 -7.87 9.60
CA ALA A 276 -18.47 -6.56 10.11
C ALA A 276 -17.13 -6.09 9.57
N TYR A 277 -17.05 -4.82 9.22
CA TYR A 277 -15.84 -4.20 8.69
C TYR A 277 -15.85 -2.69 8.90
N LYS A 278 -14.66 -2.07 8.75
CA LYS A 278 -14.47 -0.63 8.90
C LYS A 278 -15.04 0.13 7.70
N GLN A 279 -15.73 1.24 7.93
CA GLN A 279 -16.27 2.06 6.85
C GLN A 279 -15.14 2.59 5.94
N GLY A 280 -15.42 2.67 4.64
CA GLY A 280 -14.44 3.08 3.62
C GLY A 280 -13.39 2.03 3.25
N SER A 281 -13.40 0.83 3.87
CA SER A 281 -12.39 -0.19 3.58
C SER A 281 -12.78 -1.24 2.52
N ALA A 282 -14.01 -1.18 2.01
CA ALA A 282 -14.50 -2.11 0.98
C ALA A 282 -15.70 -1.48 0.26
N LEU A 283 -15.42 -0.56 -0.68
CA LEU A 283 -16.46 0.13 -1.44
C LEU A 283 -17.18 -0.84 -2.38
N GLY A 284 -18.51 -0.84 -2.36
CA GLY A 284 -19.32 -1.74 -3.20
C GLY A 284 -19.53 -3.16 -2.65
N LEU A 285 -19.16 -3.43 -1.40
CA LEU A 285 -19.27 -4.78 -0.83
C LEU A 285 -20.72 -5.28 -0.73
N PHE A 286 -21.70 -4.39 -0.48
CA PHE A 286 -23.10 -4.77 -0.31
C PHE A 286 -23.70 -5.40 -1.57
N SER A 287 -23.50 -4.75 -2.73
CA SER A 287 -23.94 -5.29 -4.01
C SER A 287 -23.13 -6.53 -4.42
N ALA A 288 -21.81 -6.52 -4.21
CA ALA A 288 -20.97 -7.64 -4.62
C ALA A 288 -21.24 -8.95 -3.83
N LEU A 289 -21.72 -8.83 -2.58
CA LEU A 289 -22.17 -9.99 -1.80
C LEU A 289 -23.36 -10.71 -2.45
N SER A 290 -24.23 -9.98 -3.17
CA SER A 290 -25.32 -10.60 -3.96
C SER A 290 -24.78 -11.54 -5.01
N ASP A 291 -23.84 -11.07 -5.80
CA ASP A 291 -23.24 -11.83 -6.89
C ASP A 291 -22.58 -13.10 -6.35
N LEU A 292 -21.93 -13.00 -5.18
CA LEU A 292 -21.31 -14.13 -4.51
C LEU A 292 -22.31 -15.20 -4.09
N TYR A 293 -23.37 -14.85 -3.34
CA TYR A 293 -24.31 -15.89 -2.90
C TYR A 293 -25.19 -16.40 -4.04
N HIS A 294 -25.45 -15.60 -5.08
CA HIS A 294 -26.14 -16.04 -6.30
C HIS A 294 -25.31 -17.09 -7.05
N TYR A 295 -23.99 -16.88 -7.18
CA TYR A 295 -23.07 -17.85 -7.81
C TYR A 295 -23.15 -19.25 -7.17
N TYR A 296 -23.35 -19.31 -5.84
CA TYR A 296 -23.50 -20.56 -5.08
C TYR A 296 -24.94 -21.08 -4.96
N GLY A 297 -25.87 -20.56 -5.77
CA GLY A 297 -27.25 -21.05 -5.82
C GLY A 297 -28.08 -20.67 -4.60
N LEU A 298 -27.73 -19.57 -3.93
CA LEU A 298 -28.49 -19.04 -2.79
C LEU A 298 -29.20 -17.75 -3.18
N THR A 299 -30.21 -17.38 -2.38
CA THR A 299 -30.88 -16.08 -2.44
C THR A 299 -31.09 -15.53 -1.04
N SER A 300 -31.20 -14.20 -0.91
CA SER A 300 -31.50 -13.57 0.37
C SER A 300 -33.00 -13.29 0.52
N SER A 301 -33.57 -13.71 1.65
CA SER A 301 -34.94 -13.31 2.03
C SER A 301 -34.95 -11.85 2.47
N ARG A 302 -33.96 -11.47 3.28
CA ARG A 302 -33.75 -10.13 3.81
C ARG A 302 -32.26 -9.84 4.05
N LYS A 303 -31.92 -8.56 4.05
CA LYS A 303 -30.59 -8.04 4.43
C LYS A 303 -30.77 -6.81 5.30
N TYR A 304 -29.88 -6.65 6.27
CA TYR A 304 -29.76 -5.44 7.07
C TYR A 304 -28.33 -4.91 6.95
N VAL A 305 -28.19 -3.62 6.73
CA VAL A 305 -26.91 -2.90 6.82
C VAL A 305 -27.07 -1.85 7.89
N GLU A 306 -26.31 -1.98 8.98
CA GLU A 306 -26.28 -1.02 10.07
C GLU A 306 -24.89 -0.36 10.10
N GLN A 307 -24.87 0.97 10.02
CA GLN A 307 -23.66 1.77 10.12
C GLN A 307 -23.62 2.44 11.50
N PHE A 308 -22.48 2.34 12.17
CA PHE A 308 -22.26 2.88 13.51
C PHE A 308 -21.42 4.15 13.45
N SER A 309 -21.66 5.07 14.39
CA SER A 309 -20.97 6.37 14.41
C SER A 309 -19.47 6.28 14.70
N ASN A 310 -18.98 5.16 15.23
CA ASN A 310 -17.55 4.87 15.41
C ASN A 310 -16.82 4.48 14.11
N GLY A 311 -17.53 4.42 12.97
CA GLY A 311 -16.92 4.14 11.67
C GLY A 311 -16.89 2.66 11.29
N TYR A 312 -17.81 1.84 11.80
CA TYR A 312 -17.96 0.44 11.43
C TYR A 312 -19.31 0.17 10.75
N THR A 313 -19.37 -0.89 9.94
CA THR A 313 -20.57 -1.37 9.28
C THR A 313 -20.78 -2.84 9.64
N ILE A 314 -22.00 -3.21 10.00
CA ILE A 314 -22.43 -4.61 10.16
C ILE A 314 -23.50 -4.92 9.11
N MET A 315 -23.27 -5.97 8.33
CA MET A 315 -24.22 -6.52 7.38
C MET A 315 -24.73 -7.87 7.88
N SER A 316 -26.05 -8.04 7.95
CA SER A 316 -26.68 -9.31 8.30
C SER A 316 -27.51 -9.83 7.12
N LEU A 317 -27.09 -10.97 6.56
CA LEU A 317 -27.69 -11.61 5.40
C LEU A 317 -28.44 -12.88 5.82
N TYR A 318 -29.68 -13.03 5.37
CA TYR A 318 -30.49 -14.22 5.63
C TYR A 318 -30.62 -15.04 4.34
N LEU A 319 -29.82 -16.11 4.26
CA LEU A 319 -29.60 -16.89 3.05
C LEU A 319 -30.40 -18.18 3.06
N ARG A 320 -30.98 -18.52 1.91
CA ARG A 320 -31.69 -19.78 1.64
C ARG A 320 -31.40 -20.26 0.21
N PRO A 321 -31.62 -21.54 -0.11
CA PRO A 321 -31.43 -22.05 -1.47
C PRO A 321 -32.41 -21.37 -2.44
N VAL A 322 -32.00 -21.25 -3.71
CA VAL A 322 -32.89 -20.77 -4.77
C VAL A 322 -34.09 -21.74 -4.91
N PRO A 323 -35.33 -21.23 -4.99
CA PRO A 323 -36.51 -22.07 -5.12
C PRO A 323 -36.59 -22.72 -6.52
N GLY A 324 -36.98 -24.00 -6.59
CA GLY A 324 -37.23 -24.70 -7.85
C GLY A 324 -36.19 -25.79 -8.18
N PRO A 325 -36.29 -26.43 -9.36
CA PRO A 325 -35.41 -27.54 -9.76
C PRO A 325 -33.94 -27.11 -9.95
N GLU A 326 -33.67 -25.83 -10.20
CA GLU A 326 -32.33 -25.24 -10.26
C GLU A 326 -31.54 -25.45 -8.94
N SER A 327 -32.22 -25.59 -7.79
CA SER A 327 -31.58 -25.88 -6.50
C SER A 327 -30.76 -27.17 -6.50
N ASN A 328 -31.09 -28.14 -7.36
CA ASN A 328 -30.39 -29.43 -7.44
C ASN A 328 -29.08 -29.35 -8.24
N MET A 329 -28.85 -28.24 -8.97
CA MET A 329 -27.62 -28.02 -9.74
C MET A 329 -26.48 -27.43 -8.90
N HIS A 330 -26.78 -27.01 -7.66
CA HIS A 330 -25.82 -26.40 -6.75
C HIS A 330 -25.53 -27.32 -5.55
N PRO A 331 -24.38 -27.11 -4.86
CA PRO A 331 -24.06 -27.85 -3.64
C PRO A 331 -25.13 -27.66 -2.54
N PRO A 332 -25.17 -28.56 -1.52
CA PRO A 332 -25.96 -28.35 -0.32
C PRO A 332 -25.67 -26.99 0.32
N ILE A 333 -26.68 -26.38 0.96
CA ILE A 333 -26.57 -25.02 1.53
C ILE A 333 -25.40 -24.89 2.51
N GLU A 334 -25.12 -25.91 3.32
CA GLU A 334 -24.01 -25.93 4.27
C GLU A 334 -22.67 -25.76 3.56
N ALA A 335 -22.48 -26.44 2.43
CA ALA A 335 -21.26 -26.33 1.63
C ALA A 335 -21.17 -24.99 0.91
N SER A 336 -22.27 -24.52 0.31
CA SER A 336 -22.35 -23.21 -0.33
C SER A 336 -22.00 -22.07 0.65
N ILE A 337 -22.57 -22.08 1.85
CA ILE A 337 -22.30 -21.05 2.86
C ILE A 337 -20.86 -21.10 3.35
N HIS A 338 -20.33 -22.30 3.59
CA HIS A 338 -18.94 -22.43 3.98
C HIS A 338 -17.99 -21.82 2.93
N GLN A 339 -18.28 -22.06 1.65
CA GLN A 339 -17.51 -21.49 0.55
C GLN A 339 -17.67 -19.97 0.46
N ILE A 340 -18.89 -19.45 0.62
CA ILE A 340 -19.15 -18.02 0.70
C ILE A 340 -18.32 -17.39 1.83
N MET A 341 -18.31 -17.96 3.04
CA MET A 341 -17.55 -17.42 4.17
C MET A 341 -16.05 -17.29 3.87
N LYS A 342 -15.46 -18.28 3.18
CA LYS A 342 -14.05 -18.23 2.76
C LYS A 342 -13.80 -17.15 1.71
N GLU A 343 -14.76 -16.95 0.80
CA GLU A 343 -14.65 -16.03 -0.33
C GLU A 343 -15.01 -14.59 0.00
N VAL A 344 -15.79 -14.33 1.06
CA VAL A 344 -16.10 -12.96 1.52
C VAL A 344 -14.82 -12.18 1.84
N SER A 345 -13.80 -12.81 2.43
CA SER A 345 -12.51 -12.13 2.68
C SER A 345 -11.75 -11.80 1.39
N LEU A 346 -11.87 -12.65 0.37
CA LEU A 346 -11.28 -12.36 -0.95
C LEU A 346 -12.04 -11.22 -1.63
N LEU A 347 -13.37 -11.25 -1.57
CA LEU A 347 -14.24 -10.20 -2.08
C LEU A 347 -14.00 -8.87 -1.36
N TYR A 348 -13.79 -8.88 -0.04
CA TYR A 348 -13.47 -7.70 0.74
C TYR A 348 -12.20 -6.98 0.26
N CYS A 349 -11.19 -7.73 -0.18
CA CYS A 349 -9.96 -7.13 -0.70
C CYS A 349 -10.19 -6.36 -2.01
N VAL A 350 -11.06 -6.88 -2.89
CA VAL A 350 -11.36 -6.28 -4.21
C VAL A 350 -12.86 -6.45 -4.51
N PRO A 351 -13.75 -5.65 -3.88
CA PRO A 351 -15.20 -5.82 -4.05
C PRO A 351 -15.65 -5.41 -5.45
N ARG A 352 -14.96 -4.43 -6.03
CA ARG A 352 -15.17 -3.93 -7.39
C ARG A 352 -14.06 -4.44 -8.30
N THR A 353 -14.38 -5.38 -9.17
CA THR A 353 -13.43 -5.93 -10.14
C THR A 353 -13.72 -5.40 -11.55
N LYS A 354 -12.69 -5.34 -12.39
CA LYS A 354 -12.86 -5.04 -13.83
C LYS A 354 -13.53 -6.18 -14.63
N PHE A 355 -13.75 -7.32 -13.98
CA PHE A 355 -14.37 -8.53 -14.55
C PHE A 355 -15.74 -8.82 -13.92
N GLN A 356 -16.35 -7.84 -13.25
CA GLN A 356 -17.59 -8.01 -12.49
C GLN A 356 -18.72 -8.61 -13.33
N ASN A 357 -18.83 -8.22 -14.60
CA ASN A 357 -19.86 -8.77 -15.48
C ASN A 357 -19.72 -10.30 -15.64
N HIS A 358 -18.50 -10.81 -15.85
CA HIS A 358 -18.26 -12.26 -15.97
C HIS A 358 -18.58 -13.01 -14.69
N PHE A 359 -18.31 -12.39 -13.53
CA PHE A 359 -18.66 -12.94 -12.23
C PHE A 359 -20.18 -12.97 -12.02
N ALA A 360 -20.86 -11.85 -12.27
CA ALA A 360 -22.31 -11.70 -12.10
C ALA A 360 -23.12 -12.68 -12.98
N VAL A 361 -22.65 -12.98 -14.19
CA VAL A 361 -23.31 -13.98 -15.07
C VAL A 361 -22.82 -15.42 -14.84
N GLY A 362 -21.89 -15.65 -13.91
CA GLY A 362 -21.35 -16.97 -13.59
C GLY A 362 -20.39 -17.56 -14.64
N THR A 363 -19.88 -16.76 -15.57
CA THR A 363 -18.87 -17.21 -16.55
C THR A 363 -17.53 -17.50 -15.87
N LEU A 364 -17.14 -16.65 -14.91
CA LEU A 364 -15.95 -16.81 -14.08
C LEU A 364 -16.36 -16.90 -12.61
N SER A 365 -15.63 -17.68 -11.81
CA SER A 365 -15.76 -17.67 -10.35
C SER A 365 -15.21 -16.38 -9.75
N LEU A 366 -15.51 -16.10 -8.48
CA LEU A 366 -14.91 -14.97 -7.77
C LEU A 366 -13.37 -15.03 -7.80
N GLN A 367 -12.82 -16.22 -7.57
CA GLN A 367 -11.37 -16.43 -7.57
C GLN A 367 -10.79 -16.14 -8.96
N GLU A 368 -11.35 -16.72 -10.01
CA GLU A 368 -10.92 -16.49 -11.39
C GLU A 368 -10.96 -14.99 -11.76
N THR A 369 -12.02 -14.29 -11.34
CA THR A 369 -12.25 -12.86 -11.57
C THR A 369 -11.22 -11.98 -10.86
N ILE A 370 -10.96 -12.23 -9.57
CA ILE A 370 -9.99 -11.46 -8.79
C ILE A 370 -8.57 -11.77 -9.22
N TYR A 371 -8.27 -13.03 -9.58
CA TYR A 371 -7.00 -13.39 -10.20
C TYR A 371 -6.77 -12.61 -11.51
N ALA A 372 -7.75 -12.60 -12.42
CA ALA A 372 -7.67 -11.83 -13.65
C ALA A 372 -7.48 -10.33 -13.39
N HIS A 373 -8.16 -9.77 -12.37
CA HIS A 373 -7.95 -8.37 -11.97
C HIS A 373 -6.51 -8.11 -11.50
N CYS A 374 -5.94 -8.97 -10.64
CA CYS A 374 -4.56 -8.85 -10.19
C CYS A 374 -3.56 -8.94 -11.35
N VAL A 375 -3.80 -9.86 -12.28
CA VAL A 375 -2.96 -9.98 -13.49
C VAL A 375 -3.13 -8.76 -14.37
N TRP A 376 -4.32 -8.20 -14.54
CA TRP A 376 -4.53 -6.96 -15.31
C TRP A 376 -3.70 -5.80 -14.75
N VAL A 377 -3.64 -5.65 -13.42
CA VAL A 377 -2.76 -4.67 -12.75
C VAL A 377 -1.30 -4.95 -13.12
N PHE A 378 -0.84 -6.20 -12.98
CA PHE A 378 0.52 -6.60 -13.31
C PHE A 378 0.88 -6.29 -14.79
N VAL A 379 0.04 -6.73 -15.73
CA VAL A 379 0.27 -6.54 -17.17
C VAL A 379 0.26 -5.06 -17.56
N SER A 380 -0.61 -4.26 -16.93
CA SER A 380 -0.66 -2.81 -17.14
C SER A 380 0.66 -2.10 -16.79
N HIS A 381 1.49 -2.68 -15.91
CA HIS A 381 2.81 -2.15 -15.57
C HIS A 381 3.96 -2.78 -16.36
N PHE A 382 3.89 -4.08 -16.68
CA PHE A 382 5.06 -4.84 -17.14
C PHE A 382 5.00 -5.39 -18.56
N LEU A 383 3.89 -5.21 -19.28
CA LEU A 383 3.85 -5.58 -20.70
C LEU A 383 4.95 -4.80 -21.41
N ASN A 384 5.90 -5.50 -22.05
CA ASN A 384 7.05 -4.88 -22.71
C ASN A 384 6.58 -4.16 -23.99
N ARG A 385 6.85 -2.85 -24.10
CA ARG A 385 6.28 -1.97 -25.14
C ARG A 385 7.31 -1.40 -26.12
N LEU A 386 8.60 -1.68 -25.93
CA LEU A 386 9.65 -0.99 -26.69
C LEU A 386 10.03 -1.68 -28.01
N GLY A 387 9.76 -2.97 -28.17
CA GLY A 387 10.08 -3.71 -29.39
C GLY A 387 11.59 -3.86 -29.65
N SER A 388 11.96 -4.66 -30.65
CA SER A 388 13.35 -4.87 -31.07
C SER A 388 14.00 -3.64 -31.71
N GLU A 389 13.19 -2.78 -32.29
CA GLU A 389 13.57 -1.58 -33.03
C GLU A 389 14.13 -0.50 -32.10
N TYR A 390 13.50 -0.30 -30.93
CA TYR A 390 14.00 0.62 -29.92
C TYR A 390 15.37 0.18 -29.41
N ASN A 391 15.55 -1.11 -29.14
CA ASN A 391 16.83 -1.64 -28.65
C ASN A 391 17.93 -1.46 -29.69
N THR A 392 17.62 -1.73 -30.96
CA THR A 392 18.55 -1.50 -32.08
C THR A 392 18.93 -0.02 -32.18
N LEU A 393 17.95 0.88 -32.10
CA LEU A 393 18.18 2.33 -32.14
C LEU A 393 19.02 2.80 -30.94
N SER A 394 18.73 2.29 -29.74
CA SER A 394 19.46 2.62 -28.52
C SER A 394 20.92 2.14 -28.57
N ALA A 395 21.21 1.03 -29.26
CA ALA A 395 22.57 0.53 -29.44
C ALA A 395 23.39 1.35 -30.46
N ILE A 396 22.72 2.02 -31.41
CA ILE A 396 23.37 2.84 -32.44
C ILE A 396 23.69 4.26 -31.92
N LEU A 397 22.82 4.80 -31.06
CA LEU A 397 22.94 6.17 -30.58
C LEU A 397 23.97 6.31 -29.46
N ASP A 398 24.83 7.34 -29.54
CA ASP A 398 25.79 7.67 -28.49
C ASP A 398 25.06 8.12 -27.20
N PRO A 399 25.15 7.36 -26.09
CA PRO A 399 24.50 7.70 -24.83
C PRO A 399 25.13 8.93 -24.15
N ASN A 400 26.36 9.33 -24.51
CA ASN A 400 26.99 10.54 -24.00
C ASN A 400 26.53 11.81 -24.72
N ASN A 401 25.77 11.66 -25.81
CA ASN A 401 25.17 12.77 -26.53
C ASN A 401 23.78 13.09 -25.95
N SER A 402 23.68 14.23 -25.26
CA SER A 402 22.45 14.70 -24.62
C SER A 402 21.21 14.76 -25.53
N VAL A 403 21.36 15.08 -26.82
CA VAL A 403 20.23 15.14 -27.77
C VAL A 403 19.72 13.74 -28.08
N HIS A 404 20.63 12.77 -28.24
CA HIS A 404 20.28 11.39 -28.50
C HIS A 404 19.58 10.74 -27.30
N ALA A 405 20.12 10.96 -26.09
CA ALA A 405 19.54 10.46 -24.86
C ALA A 405 18.13 11.02 -24.60
N GLU A 406 17.92 12.33 -24.83
CA GLU A 406 16.60 12.97 -24.69
C GLU A 406 15.60 12.43 -25.71
N LEU A 407 16.02 12.27 -26.98
CA LEU A 407 15.18 11.70 -28.03
C LEU A 407 14.75 10.27 -27.68
N LEU A 408 15.70 9.43 -27.25
CA LEU A 408 15.41 8.06 -26.80
C LEU A 408 14.45 8.04 -25.62
N ALA A 409 14.64 8.89 -24.62
CA ALA A 409 13.74 8.97 -23.47
C ALA A 409 12.32 9.40 -23.87
N LYS A 410 12.19 10.39 -24.76
CA LYS A 410 10.88 10.82 -25.29
C LYS A 410 10.22 9.74 -26.14
N LEU A 411 10.98 9.06 -27.00
CA LEU A 411 10.50 7.97 -27.83
C LEU A 411 10.03 6.78 -26.99
N LYS A 412 10.85 6.39 -26.00
CA LYS A 412 10.52 5.37 -24.98
C LYS A 412 9.18 5.68 -24.31
N ARG A 413 9.01 6.92 -23.85
CA ARG A 413 7.76 7.37 -23.21
C ARG A 413 6.56 7.27 -24.16
N ARG A 414 6.71 7.65 -25.43
CA ARG A 414 5.62 7.58 -26.42
C ARG A 414 5.24 6.13 -26.75
N LEU A 415 6.22 5.27 -27.06
CA LEU A 415 5.97 3.86 -27.36
C LEU A 415 5.29 3.13 -26.20
N ARG A 416 5.66 3.45 -24.96
CA ARG A 416 4.98 2.94 -23.78
C ARG A 416 3.53 3.43 -23.63
N THR A 417 3.21 4.61 -24.14
CA THR A 417 1.89 5.25 -23.92
C THR A 417 0.89 4.91 -25.02
N GLU A 418 1.34 4.77 -26.28
CA GLU A 418 0.46 4.72 -27.45
C GLU A 418 0.04 3.29 -27.87
N THR A 419 0.79 2.23 -27.50
CA THR A 419 0.56 0.87 -28.05
C THR A 419 -0.36 -0.03 -27.21
N PHE A 420 -0.26 0.01 -25.87
CA PHE A 420 -1.08 -0.82 -24.97
C PHE A 420 -1.63 0.02 -23.82
N THR A 421 -2.84 0.53 -23.98
CA THR A 421 -3.57 1.20 -22.90
C THR A 421 -4.14 0.18 -21.91
N SER A 422 -4.43 0.62 -20.68
CA SER A 422 -5.00 -0.27 -19.66
C SER A 422 -6.38 -0.83 -20.07
N ASP A 423 -7.16 -0.04 -20.80
CA ASP A 423 -8.46 -0.44 -21.35
C ASP A 423 -8.29 -1.46 -22.48
N PHE A 424 -7.33 -1.26 -23.39
CA PHE A 424 -7.06 -2.23 -24.46
C PHE A 424 -6.61 -3.59 -23.91
N ILE A 425 -5.77 -3.59 -22.87
CA ILE A 425 -5.39 -4.82 -22.15
C ILE A 425 -6.64 -5.48 -21.54
N LEU A 426 -7.51 -4.70 -20.91
CA LEU A 426 -8.73 -5.21 -20.28
C LEU A 426 -9.68 -5.85 -21.32
N GLU A 427 -9.90 -5.18 -22.45
CA GLU A 427 -10.73 -5.68 -23.55
C GLU A 427 -10.24 -7.04 -24.04
N ILE A 428 -8.93 -7.19 -24.27
CA ILE A 428 -8.32 -8.47 -24.68
C ILE A 428 -8.60 -9.55 -23.62
N MET A 429 -8.35 -9.25 -22.34
CA MET A 429 -8.55 -10.24 -21.27
C MET A 429 -10.01 -10.68 -21.15
N GLN A 430 -10.97 -9.77 -21.36
CA GLN A 430 -12.41 -10.06 -21.35
C GLN A 430 -12.85 -10.92 -22.54
N MET A 431 -12.15 -10.87 -23.68
CA MET A 431 -12.44 -11.72 -24.83
C MET A 431 -12.11 -13.20 -24.61
N TYR A 432 -11.22 -13.54 -23.66
CA TYR A 432 -10.71 -14.90 -23.47
C TYR A 432 -10.96 -15.49 -22.06
N PRO A 433 -12.21 -15.56 -21.58
CA PRO A 433 -12.51 -16.07 -20.23
C PRO A 433 -12.10 -17.54 -20.04
N GLU A 434 -12.14 -18.36 -21.10
CA GLU A 434 -11.69 -19.76 -21.01
C GLU A 434 -10.17 -19.88 -20.80
N LEU A 435 -9.36 -19.01 -21.43
CA LEU A 435 -7.92 -18.97 -21.16
C LEU A 435 -7.65 -18.52 -19.72
N VAL A 436 -8.41 -17.54 -19.20
CA VAL A 436 -8.31 -17.09 -17.80
C VAL A 436 -8.53 -18.24 -16.83
N LYS A 437 -9.54 -19.10 -17.05
CA LYS A 437 -9.79 -20.28 -16.21
C LYS A 437 -8.59 -21.23 -16.19
N VAL A 438 -8.06 -21.57 -17.36
CA VAL A 438 -6.93 -22.52 -17.47
C VAL A 438 -5.65 -21.95 -16.85
N LEU A 439 -5.40 -20.65 -17.02
CA LEU A 439 -4.27 -19.95 -16.42
C LEU A 439 -4.41 -19.83 -14.89
N TYR A 440 -5.64 -19.61 -14.40
CA TYR A 440 -5.94 -19.65 -12.98
C TYR A 440 -5.73 -21.04 -12.37
N LEU A 441 -6.13 -22.12 -13.05
CA LEU A 441 -5.88 -23.49 -12.59
C LEU A 441 -4.39 -23.76 -12.39
N ASN A 442 -3.54 -23.30 -13.31
CA ASN A 442 -2.08 -23.40 -13.15
C ASN A 442 -1.57 -22.62 -11.92
N PHE A 443 -2.07 -21.40 -11.72
CA PHE A 443 -1.74 -20.58 -10.54
C PHE A 443 -2.16 -21.25 -9.23
N ALA A 444 -3.40 -21.75 -9.18
CA ALA A 444 -3.97 -22.42 -8.02
C ALA A 444 -3.23 -23.71 -7.69
N ASN A 445 -2.88 -24.52 -8.69
CA ASN A 445 -2.08 -25.74 -8.48
C ASN A 445 -0.74 -25.48 -7.79
N THR A 446 -0.11 -24.33 -8.05
CA THR A 446 1.17 -23.96 -7.42
C THR A 446 1.01 -23.39 -6.02
N HIS A 447 -0.02 -22.57 -5.77
CA HIS A 447 -0.10 -21.75 -4.55
C HIS A 447 -1.20 -22.16 -3.55
N TYR A 448 -2.04 -23.12 -3.89
CA TYR A 448 -3.07 -23.63 -3.00
C TYR A 448 -2.51 -24.70 -2.05
N VAL A 449 -2.60 -24.48 -0.75
CA VAL A 449 -2.16 -25.45 0.27
C VAL A 449 -3.30 -26.39 0.64
N GLN A 450 -3.07 -27.70 0.53
CA GLN A 450 -3.97 -28.73 1.10
C GLN A 450 -3.57 -28.99 2.55
N THR A 451 -4.16 -28.25 3.48
CA THR A 451 -3.69 -28.22 4.87
C THR A 451 -4.12 -29.44 5.70
N ARG A 452 -5.02 -30.31 5.20
CA ARG A 452 -5.69 -31.36 6.01
C ARG A 452 -6.05 -32.68 5.29
N GLY A 453 -5.15 -33.26 4.49
CA GLY A 453 -5.25 -34.66 4.03
C GLY A 453 -6.59 -35.11 3.40
N ASP A 454 -6.84 -36.43 3.36
CA ASP A 454 -8.08 -37.04 2.85
C ASP A 454 -9.24 -37.06 3.87
N GLU A 455 -9.04 -36.57 5.10
CA GLU A 455 -10.04 -36.54 6.19
C GLU A 455 -10.76 -35.18 6.34
N ASP A 456 -10.44 -34.19 5.49
CA ASP A 456 -11.32 -33.03 5.34
C ASP A 456 -12.57 -33.52 4.57
N ASP A 457 -13.70 -33.69 5.27
CA ASP A 457 -15.07 -33.95 4.72
C ASP A 457 -15.58 -32.82 3.79
N PHE A 458 -14.68 -32.02 3.21
CA PHE A 458 -14.97 -30.81 2.47
C PHE A 458 -15.18 -31.09 0.99
N LEU A 459 -16.38 -30.73 0.52
CA LEU A 459 -16.62 -30.42 -0.88
C LEU A 459 -15.61 -29.34 -1.30
N PRO A 460 -14.77 -29.62 -2.31
CA PRO A 460 -13.83 -28.61 -2.77
C PRO A 460 -14.54 -27.43 -3.43
N THR A 461 -13.87 -26.26 -3.48
CA THR A 461 -14.37 -25.11 -4.26
C THR A 461 -14.68 -25.57 -5.68
N LEU A 462 -15.67 -25.01 -6.39
CA LEU A 462 -15.97 -25.45 -7.77
C LEU A 462 -14.73 -25.34 -8.68
N SER A 463 -13.89 -24.32 -8.48
CA SER A 463 -12.61 -24.21 -9.18
C SER A 463 -11.57 -25.26 -8.75
N TYR A 464 -11.61 -25.79 -7.53
CA TYR A 464 -10.80 -26.94 -7.11
C TYR A 464 -11.40 -28.28 -7.55
N LEU A 465 -12.73 -28.43 -7.58
CA LEU A 465 -13.38 -29.57 -8.21
C LEU A 465 -12.94 -29.66 -9.67
N ARG A 466 -12.81 -28.51 -10.36
CA ARG A 466 -12.12 -28.42 -11.66
C ARG A 466 -10.64 -28.80 -11.57
N LEU A 467 -9.85 -28.38 -10.58
CA LEU A 467 -8.46 -28.88 -10.41
C LEU A 467 -8.36 -30.42 -10.31
N LYS A 468 -9.38 -31.09 -9.78
CA LYS A 468 -9.43 -32.57 -9.69
C LYS A 468 -9.94 -33.25 -10.97
N VAL A 469 -10.70 -32.54 -11.81
CA VAL A 469 -11.35 -33.07 -13.02
C VAL A 469 -10.61 -32.69 -14.30
N ASP A 470 -10.15 -31.45 -14.38
CA ASP A 470 -9.46 -30.87 -15.52
C ASP A 470 -7.95 -31.08 -15.41
N LYS A 471 -7.31 -31.42 -16.54
CA LYS A 471 -5.85 -31.56 -16.61
C LYS A 471 -5.20 -30.19 -16.41
N VAL A 472 -4.41 -30.04 -15.34
CA VAL A 472 -3.53 -28.87 -15.16
C VAL A 472 -2.46 -28.88 -16.25
N LEU A 473 -2.50 -27.87 -17.12
CA LEU A 473 -1.56 -27.74 -18.23
C LEU A 473 -0.18 -27.28 -17.74
N THR A 474 0.87 -27.83 -18.35
CA THR A 474 2.24 -27.36 -18.19
C THR A 474 2.44 -26.01 -18.87
N ASP A 475 3.51 -25.30 -18.51
CA ASP A 475 3.80 -24.00 -19.11
C ASP A 475 3.95 -24.04 -20.65
N THR A 476 4.51 -25.11 -21.19
CA THR A 476 4.66 -25.31 -22.64
C THR A 476 3.30 -25.54 -23.31
N GLU A 477 2.42 -26.31 -22.68
CA GLU A 477 1.06 -26.54 -23.18
C GLU A 477 0.22 -25.26 -23.12
N LEU A 478 0.36 -24.47 -22.04
CA LEU A 478 -0.27 -23.15 -21.93
C LEU A 478 0.20 -22.20 -23.02
N LYS A 479 1.51 -22.19 -23.34
CA LYS A 479 2.05 -21.40 -24.46
C LYS A 479 1.35 -21.76 -25.76
N ASN A 480 1.32 -23.06 -26.08
CA ASN A 480 0.74 -23.55 -27.33
C ASN A 480 -0.74 -23.21 -27.41
N MET A 481 -1.50 -23.37 -26.33
CA MET A 481 -2.92 -23.02 -26.27
C MET A 481 -3.17 -21.53 -26.49
N ILE A 482 -2.33 -20.65 -25.91
CA ILE A 482 -2.44 -19.20 -26.14
C ILE A 482 -2.19 -18.88 -27.62
N SER A 483 -1.10 -19.40 -28.20
CA SER A 483 -0.72 -19.13 -29.59
C SER A 483 -1.75 -19.67 -30.60
N THR A 484 -2.48 -20.74 -30.29
CA THR A 484 -3.54 -21.27 -31.18
C THR A 484 -4.89 -20.58 -31.00
N THR A 485 -5.15 -19.97 -29.83
CA THR A 485 -6.45 -19.35 -29.50
C THR A 485 -6.49 -17.85 -29.82
N CYS A 486 -5.38 -17.14 -29.65
CA CYS A 486 -5.29 -15.71 -29.94
C CYS A 486 -5.28 -15.46 -31.45
N GLN A 487 -5.91 -14.36 -31.90
CA GLN A 487 -6.04 -14.04 -33.32
C GLN A 487 -4.86 -13.22 -33.86
N ASN A 488 -4.13 -12.53 -32.99
CA ASN A 488 -2.98 -11.71 -33.35
C ASN A 488 -1.92 -11.66 -32.24
N GLU A 489 -0.75 -11.14 -32.58
CA GLU A 489 0.41 -11.05 -31.68
C GLU A 489 0.14 -10.20 -30.43
N HIS A 490 -0.66 -9.13 -30.54
CA HIS A 490 -0.99 -8.28 -29.39
C HIS A 490 -1.81 -9.02 -28.34
N GLN A 491 -2.79 -9.80 -28.77
CA GLN A 491 -3.59 -10.66 -27.90
C GLN A 491 -2.72 -11.76 -27.26
N GLU A 492 -1.87 -12.40 -28.06
CA GLU A 492 -0.93 -13.42 -27.56
C GLU A 492 0.04 -12.85 -26.52
N MET A 493 0.55 -11.63 -26.72
CA MET A 493 1.42 -10.95 -25.76
C MET A 493 0.72 -10.71 -24.41
N VAL A 494 -0.51 -10.19 -24.43
CA VAL A 494 -1.30 -9.94 -23.22
C VAL A 494 -1.60 -11.25 -22.48
N MET A 495 -2.06 -12.28 -23.19
CA MET A 495 -2.39 -13.56 -22.57
C MET A 495 -1.15 -14.32 -22.10
N THR A 496 0.00 -14.17 -22.78
CA THR A 496 1.28 -14.74 -22.33
C THR A 496 1.75 -14.11 -21.01
N ALA A 497 1.40 -12.84 -20.74
CA ALA A 497 1.81 -12.18 -19.51
C ALA A 497 1.19 -12.80 -18.24
N PHE A 498 0.05 -13.51 -18.33
CA PHE A 498 -0.46 -14.36 -17.24
C PHE A 498 0.52 -15.47 -16.87
N ARG A 499 1.17 -16.10 -17.86
CA ARG A 499 2.18 -17.14 -17.60
C ARG A 499 3.40 -16.55 -16.91
N THR A 500 3.82 -15.35 -17.34
CA THR A 500 4.90 -14.61 -16.68
C THR A 500 4.54 -14.32 -15.22
N PHE A 501 3.33 -13.85 -14.95
CA PHE A 501 2.83 -13.64 -13.58
C PHE A 501 2.89 -14.92 -12.74
N ASN A 502 2.30 -16.02 -13.23
CA ASN A 502 2.28 -17.30 -12.50
C ASN A 502 3.67 -17.81 -12.14
N LYS A 503 4.63 -17.70 -13.08
CA LYS A 503 6.02 -18.09 -12.82
C LYS A 503 6.75 -17.18 -11.85
N ALA A 504 6.41 -15.90 -11.85
CA ALA A 504 7.07 -14.90 -11.02
C ALA A 504 6.62 -14.98 -9.56
N VAL A 505 5.38 -15.38 -9.26
CA VAL A 505 4.88 -15.45 -7.88
C VAL A 505 5.62 -16.54 -7.10
N LEU A 506 6.29 -16.13 -6.02
CA LEU A 506 7.00 -17.00 -5.08
C LEU A 506 6.17 -17.26 -3.81
N LYS A 507 5.44 -16.24 -3.33
CA LYS A 507 4.53 -16.33 -2.17
C LYS A 507 3.29 -15.47 -2.42
N THR A 508 2.16 -15.88 -1.89
CA THR A 508 0.94 -15.07 -1.91
C THR A 508 0.00 -15.40 -0.74
N ASN A 509 -0.71 -14.40 -0.23
CA ASN A 509 -1.78 -14.57 0.76
C ASN A 509 -3.15 -14.82 0.11
N TYR A 510 -3.21 -15.00 -1.21
CA TYR A 510 -4.44 -15.08 -1.99
C TYR A 510 -5.48 -16.06 -1.41
N TYR A 511 -5.03 -17.23 -0.96
CA TYR A 511 -5.89 -18.29 -0.40
C TYR A 511 -6.10 -18.21 1.12
N THR A 512 -5.46 -17.27 1.81
CA THR A 512 -5.58 -17.12 3.26
C THR A 512 -7.01 -16.71 3.65
N PRO A 513 -7.69 -17.38 4.62
CA PRO A 513 -9.08 -17.12 4.95
C PRO A 513 -9.38 -15.72 5.48
N THR A 514 -8.46 -15.11 6.22
CA THR A 514 -8.57 -13.71 6.67
C THR A 514 -7.42 -12.91 6.07
N LYS A 515 -7.74 -11.79 5.43
CA LYS A 515 -6.78 -10.88 4.78
C LYS A 515 -7.45 -9.54 4.51
N THR A 516 -6.63 -8.50 4.39
CA THR A 516 -7.10 -7.11 4.25
C THR A 516 -6.81 -6.52 2.88
N ALA A 517 -5.74 -6.98 2.22
CA ALA A 517 -5.44 -6.78 0.81
C ALA A 517 -4.72 -8.05 0.26
N LEU A 518 -4.56 -8.10 -1.07
CA LEU A 518 -3.83 -9.18 -1.74
C LEU A 518 -2.36 -8.81 -1.87
N SER A 519 -1.47 -9.76 -1.58
CA SER A 519 -0.03 -9.56 -1.65
C SER A 519 0.64 -10.69 -2.43
N PHE A 520 1.65 -10.32 -3.23
CA PHE A 520 2.43 -11.23 -4.04
C PHE A 520 3.92 -10.91 -3.91
N ARG A 521 4.72 -11.86 -3.43
CA ARG A 521 6.19 -11.79 -3.50
C ARG A 521 6.63 -12.33 -4.86
N LEU A 522 7.17 -11.48 -5.72
CA LEU A 522 7.51 -11.79 -7.12
C LEU A 522 9.02 -11.91 -7.35
N ASN A 523 9.46 -12.92 -8.11
CA ASN A 523 10.79 -12.94 -8.72
C ASN A 523 10.82 -11.92 -9.87
N PRO A 524 11.62 -10.83 -9.77
CA PRO A 524 11.63 -9.75 -10.75
C PRO A 524 12.45 -10.07 -12.01
N SER A 525 12.92 -11.31 -12.21
CA SER A 525 13.77 -11.69 -13.36
C SER A 525 13.13 -11.54 -14.73
N PHE A 526 11.81 -11.34 -14.80
CA PHE A 526 11.08 -11.06 -16.04
C PHE A 526 11.26 -9.61 -16.53
N LEU A 527 11.81 -8.71 -15.71
CA LEU A 527 12.03 -7.32 -16.09
C LEU A 527 13.13 -7.23 -17.18
N PRO A 528 12.92 -6.43 -18.24
CA PRO A 528 13.92 -6.25 -19.28
C PRO A 528 15.15 -5.47 -18.77
N ILE A 529 16.35 -6.02 -19.01
CA ILE A 529 17.63 -5.46 -18.56
C ILE A 529 17.90 -4.10 -19.22
N GLU A 530 17.42 -3.89 -20.44
CA GLU A 530 17.57 -2.64 -21.18
C GLU A 530 16.82 -1.48 -20.52
N GLU A 531 15.75 -1.77 -19.79
CA GLU A 531 14.99 -0.76 -19.06
C GLU A 531 15.38 -0.67 -17.59
N TYR A 532 15.68 -1.81 -16.97
CA TYR A 532 16.00 -1.95 -15.55
C TYR A 532 17.38 -2.63 -15.40
N PRO A 533 18.47 -1.91 -15.70
CA PRO A 533 19.82 -2.48 -15.81
C PRO A 533 20.35 -3.03 -14.50
N GLN A 534 19.88 -2.50 -13.37
CA GLN A 534 20.17 -3.04 -12.05
C GLN A 534 19.06 -4.03 -11.67
N PRO A 535 19.35 -5.33 -11.55
CA PRO A 535 18.34 -6.32 -11.21
C PRO A 535 17.89 -6.14 -9.76
N LEU A 536 16.58 -6.28 -9.55
CA LEU A 536 16.00 -6.32 -8.22
C LEU A 536 16.24 -7.69 -7.56
N TYR A 537 16.45 -7.71 -6.26
CA TYR A 537 16.43 -8.94 -5.47
C TYR A 537 14.98 -9.39 -5.21
N GLY A 538 14.11 -8.42 -4.94
CA GLY A 538 12.73 -8.72 -4.61
C GLY A 538 11.74 -7.63 -4.94
N MET A 539 10.54 -8.07 -5.30
CA MET A 539 9.39 -7.25 -5.57
C MET A 539 8.19 -7.79 -4.79
N PHE A 540 7.45 -6.90 -4.14
CA PHE A 540 6.13 -7.18 -3.60
C PHE A 540 5.12 -6.33 -4.37
N LEU A 541 4.04 -6.95 -4.83
CA LEU A 541 2.87 -6.29 -5.39
C LEU A 541 1.72 -6.44 -4.39
N ILE A 542 1.12 -5.32 -3.98
CA ILE A 542 0.00 -5.28 -3.05
C ILE A 542 -1.18 -4.59 -3.73
N ILE A 543 -2.36 -5.22 -3.68
CA ILE A 543 -3.59 -4.75 -4.30
C ILE A 543 -4.69 -4.76 -3.25
N GLY A 544 -5.24 -3.58 -2.95
CA GLY A 544 -6.43 -3.40 -2.12
C GLY A 544 -7.52 -2.63 -2.86
N SER A 545 -8.67 -2.48 -2.24
CA SER A 545 -9.80 -1.72 -2.80
C SER A 545 -9.48 -0.23 -2.96
N GLU A 546 -8.58 0.29 -2.12
CA GLU A 546 -8.29 1.72 -1.98
C GLU A 546 -6.99 2.13 -2.66
N PHE A 547 -6.14 1.15 -3.02
CA PHE A 547 -4.79 1.43 -3.48
C PHE A 547 -4.19 0.28 -4.29
N ARG A 548 -3.15 0.62 -5.05
CA ARG A 548 -2.18 -0.32 -5.60
C ARG A 548 -0.80 0.07 -5.12
N GLY A 549 0.03 -0.91 -4.74
CA GLY A 549 1.34 -0.61 -4.19
C GLY A 549 2.40 -1.61 -4.58
N PHE A 550 3.64 -1.11 -4.58
CA PHE A 550 4.83 -1.92 -4.77
C PHE A 550 5.78 -1.76 -3.59
N HIS A 551 6.53 -2.81 -3.26
CA HIS A 551 7.75 -2.72 -2.46
C HIS A 551 8.90 -3.34 -3.27
N LEU A 552 9.95 -2.57 -3.56
CA LEU A 552 11.10 -3.04 -4.35
C LEU A 552 12.33 -3.03 -3.48
N ARG A 553 13.14 -4.08 -3.57
CA ARG A 553 14.44 -4.17 -2.88
C ARG A 553 15.52 -4.69 -3.81
N PHE A 554 16.68 -4.04 -3.77
CA PHE A 554 17.84 -4.41 -4.57
C PHE A 554 18.68 -5.50 -3.92
N ARG A 555 18.62 -5.67 -2.60
CA ARG A 555 19.37 -6.69 -1.86
C ARG A 555 18.46 -7.41 -0.86
N ASP A 556 18.97 -8.50 -0.28
CA ASP A 556 18.25 -9.24 0.76
C ASP A 556 18.07 -8.37 2.01
N ILE A 557 19.17 -7.89 2.58
CA ILE A 557 19.14 -6.85 3.60
C ILE A 557 19.00 -5.52 2.89
N ALA A 558 17.82 -4.91 2.95
CA ALA A 558 17.56 -3.64 2.29
C ALA A 558 16.61 -2.75 3.11
N ARG A 559 16.84 -1.44 3.01
CA ARG A 559 16.12 -0.42 3.78
C ARG A 559 15.60 0.71 2.89
N GLY A 560 14.38 1.15 3.17
CA GLY A 560 13.66 2.06 2.27
C GLY A 560 12.42 2.69 2.85
N GLY A 561 12.18 3.95 2.47
CA GLY A 561 10.96 4.67 2.83
C GLY A 561 9.72 4.15 2.11
N ILE A 562 8.53 4.27 2.73
CA ILE A 562 7.23 4.04 2.07
C ILE A 562 6.57 5.40 1.78
N ARG A 563 6.20 5.63 0.53
CA ARG A 563 5.52 6.84 0.04
C ARG A 563 4.06 6.55 -0.27
N ILE A 564 3.16 7.47 0.09
CA ILE A 564 1.78 7.47 -0.41
C ILE A 564 1.62 8.58 -1.45
N VAL A 565 1.28 8.19 -2.68
CA VAL A 565 1.05 9.08 -3.82
C VAL A 565 -0.43 9.41 -3.92
N LYS A 566 -0.72 10.71 -3.91
CA LYS A 566 -2.07 11.28 -4.05
C LYS A 566 -2.22 11.93 -5.41
N SER A 567 -3.41 11.84 -5.98
CA SER A 567 -3.75 12.35 -7.30
C SER A 567 -4.83 13.42 -7.16
N ARG A 568 -4.57 14.63 -7.67
CA ARG A 568 -5.50 15.77 -7.55
C ARG A 568 -6.65 15.73 -8.54
N SER A 569 -6.55 14.91 -9.59
CA SER A 569 -7.58 14.70 -10.60
C SER A 569 -7.48 13.28 -11.17
N PRO A 570 -8.52 12.77 -11.87
CA PRO A 570 -8.48 11.48 -12.55
C PRO A 570 -7.34 11.38 -13.57
N GLU A 571 -7.05 12.44 -14.31
CA GLU A 571 -5.95 12.47 -15.29
C GLU A 571 -4.59 12.35 -14.60
N ALA A 572 -4.43 12.99 -13.44
CA ALA A 572 -3.23 12.86 -12.62
C ALA A 572 -3.08 11.42 -12.08
N TYR A 573 -4.19 10.77 -11.70
CA TYR A 573 -4.17 9.36 -11.29
C TYR A 573 -3.72 8.46 -12.42
N ASP A 574 -4.24 8.63 -13.63
CA ASP A 574 -3.84 7.79 -14.76
C ASP A 574 -2.36 7.94 -15.10
N ILE A 575 -1.81 9.15 -14.97
CA ILE A 575 -0.37 9.40 -15.15
C ILE A 575 0.42 8.68 -14.05
N ASN A 576 0.05 8.88 -12.79
CA ASN A 576 0.73 8.27 -11.64
C ASN A 576 0.64 6.74 -11.69
N ALA A 577 -0.50 6.17 -12.08
CA ALA A 577 -0.69 4.73 -12.26
C ALA A 577 0.24 4.18 -13.33
N ARG A 578 0.44 4.90 -14.44
CA ARG A 578 1.37 4.49 -15.50
C ARG A 578 2.83 4.53 -15.06
N SER A 579 3.24 5.54 -14.29
CA SER A 579 4.63 5.71 -13.84
C SER A 579 4.95 5.08 -12.48
N LEU A 580 3.97 4.48 -11.79
CA LEU A 580 4.09 4.00 -10.41
C LEU A 580 5.31 3.10 -10.19
N PHE A 581 5.50 2.10 -11.06
CA PHE A 581 6.62 1.17 -10.95
C PHE A 581 7.96 1.85 -11.23
N ASP A 582 8.03 2.66 -12.29
CA ASP A 582 9.25 3.38 -12.69
C ASP A 582 9.70 4.34 -11.56
N GLU A 583 8.76 5.08 -10.97
CA GLU A 583 9.04 5.96 -9.83
C GLU A 583 9.60 5.13 -8.65
N ASN A 584 8.93 4.05 -8.28
CA ASN A 584 9.37 3.22 -7.15
C ASN A 584 10.75 2.60 -7.40
N TYR A 585 11.03 2.12 -8.61
CA TYR A 585 12.34 1.55 -8.99
C TYR A 585 13.44 2.61 -8.89
N ASN A 586 13.21 3.80 -9.44
CA ASN A 586 14.18 4.90 -9.42
C ASN A 586 14.46 5.40 -8.00
N LEU A 587 13.44 5.48 -7.14
CA LEU A 587 13.59 5.84 -5.74
C LEU A 587 14.38 4.76 -4.97
N ALA A 588 14.07 3.48 -5.17
CA ALA A 588 14.81 2.37 -4.56
C ALA A 588 16.27 2.31 -5.04
N ASN A 589 16.52 2.59 -6.32
CA ASN A 589 17.86 2.61 -6.91
C ASN A 589 18.69 3.79 -6.37
N THR A 590 18.04 4.95 -6.18
CA THR A 590 18.66 6.09 -5.51
C THR A 590 19.03 5.73 -4.07
N GLN A 591 18.17 5.01 -3.37
CA GLN A 591 18.44 4.52 -2.01
C GLN A 591 19.62 3.53 -1.98
N GLN A 592 19.75 2.65 -2.98
CA GLN A 592 20.89 1.72 -3.11
C GLN A 592 22.22 2.49 -3.14
N ARG A 593 22.30 3.57 -3.94
CA ARG A 593 23.52 4.39 -4.04
C ARG A 593 23.84 5.16 -2.76
N LYS A 594 22.82 5.55 -1.99
CA LYS A 594 23.01 6.24 -0.71
C LYS A 594 23.54 5.33 0.38
N ASN A 595 23.18 4.06 0.35
CA ASN A 595 23.44 3.13 1.45
C ASN A 595 24.84 2.47 1.44
N LYS A 596 25.75 2.90 0.56
CA LYS A 596 27.12 2.34 0.44
C LYS A 596 27.94 2.21 1.74
N ASP A 597 27.66 3.01 2.77
CA ASP A 597 28.39 3.00 4.05
C ASP A 597 27.70 2.21 5.18
N ILE A 598 26.59 1.56 4.86
CA ILE A 598 25.75 0.83 5.82
C ILE A 598 25.45 -0.57 5.28
N PRO A 599 25.09 -1.55 6.14
CA PRO A 599 24.86 -2.92 5.70
C PRO A 599 23.65 -3.10 4.77
N GLU A 600 22.69 -2.18 4.78
CA GLU A 600 21.45 -2.37 4.03
C GLU A 600 21.52 -1.84 2.59
N GLY A 601 21.18 -2.66 1.60
CA GLY A 601 20.88 -2.18 0.25
C GLY A 601 19.66 -1.26 0.18
N GLY A 602 19.35 -0.74 -1.00
CA GLY A 602 18.22 0.13 -1.27
C GLY A 602 16.92 -0.63 -1.41
N SER A 603 15.89 -0.17 -0.71
CA SER A 603 14.50 -0.52 -0.99
C SER A 603 13.61 0.71 -1.05
N LYS A 604 12.38 0.54 -1.52
CA LYS A 604 11.33 1.57 -1.48
C LYS A 604 9.94 0.95 -1.61
N GLY A 605 8.99 1.50 -0.85
CA GLY A 605 7.57 1.25 -1.04
C GLY A 605 6.87 2.46 -1.63
N VAL A 606 5.94 2.24 -2.57
CA VAL A 606 5.03 3.28 -3.05
C VAL A 606 3.61 2.73 -3.04
N ILE A 607 2.68 3.50 -2.50
CA ILE A 607 1.24 3.25 -2.42
C ILE A 607 0.54 4.33 -3.24
N LEU A 608 -0.11 3.96 -4.33
CA LEU A 608 -0.96 4.86 -5.11
C LEU A 608 -2.41 4.71 -4.63
N LEU A 609 -2.96 5.77 -4.06
CA LEU A 609 -4.38 5.80 -3.68
C LEU A 609 -5.26 5.89 -4.93
N ASP A 610 -6.36 5.14 -4.91
CA ASP A 610 -7.39 5.20 -5.95
C ASP A 610 -8.09 6.57 -5.99
N VAL A 611 -8.67 6.94 -7.13
CA VAL A 611 -9.30 8.25 -7.37
C VAL A 611 -10.38 8.55 -6.33
N GLU A 612 -11.11 7.52 -5.89
CA GLU A 612 -12.17 7.64 -4.87
C GLU A 612 -11.62 7.77 -3.43
N HIS A 613 -10.32 7.60 -3.22
CA HIS A 613 -9.67 7.43 -1.91
C HIS A 613 -8.60 8.49 -1.61
N GLN A 614 -8.78 9.74 -2.04
CA GLN A 614 -7.78 10.81 -1.88
C GLN A 614 -7.82 11.51 -0.50
N GLU A 615 -8.76 11.13 0.37
CA GLU A 615 -8.93 11.69 1.71
C GLU A 615 -7.85 11.21 2.71
N LYS A 616 -7.57 12.01 3.76
CA LYS A 616 -6.55 11.65 4.76
C LYS A 616 -6.87 10.35 5.52
N ALA A 617 -8.14 10.06 5.77
CA ALA A 617 -8.54 8.80 6.42
C ALA A 617 -8.17 7.58 5.56
N SER A 618 -8.24 7.71 4.24
CA SER A 618 -7.90 6.65 3.29
C SER A 618 -6.39 6.38 3.24
N GLU A 619 -5.54 7.39 3.49
CA GLU A 619 -4.08 7.20 3.64
C GLU A 619 -3.76 6.17 4.73
N LYS A 620 -4.39 6.32 5.90
CA LYS A 620 -4.23 5.40 7.03
C LYS A 620 -4.72 4.00 6.67
N VAL A 621 -5.93 3.85 6.14
CA VAL A 621 -6.48 2.53 5.78
C VAL A 621 -5.61 1.82 4.73
N ALA A 622 -5.20 2.51 3.67
CA ALA A 622 -4.36 1.94 2.63
C ALA A 622 -2.99 1.49 3.19
N PHE A 623 -2.35 2.30 4.03
CA PHE A 623 -1.09 1.95 4.67
C PHE A 623 -1.24 0.76 5.63
N GLU A 624 -2.29 0.74 6.45
CA GLU A 624 -2.56 -0.36 7.38
C GLU A 624 -2.70 -1.70 6.64
N LYS A 625 -3.49 -1.71 5.56
CA LYS A 625 -3.68 -2.88 4.69
C LYS A 625 -2.41 -3.29 3.95
N TYR A 626 -1.63 -2.32 3.47
CA TYR A 626 -0.35 -2.56 2.81
C TYR A 626 0.62 -3.31 3.72
N ILE A 627 0.78 -2.82 4.95
CA ILE A 627 1.66 -3.44 5.95
C ILE A 627 1.12 -4.80 6.39
N ASP A 628 -0.17 -4.90 6.74
CA ASP A 628 -0.79 -6.15 7.19
C ASP A 628 -0.65 -7.28 6.15
N SER A 629 -0.83 -6.95 4.87
CA SER A 629 -0.74 -7.91 3.77
C SER A 629 0.70 -8.33 3.44
N ILE A 630 1.69 -7.46 3.68
CA ILE A 630 3.11 -7.84 3.61
C ILE A 630 3.45 -8.78 4.77
N LEU A 631 2.97 -8.51 5.98
CA LEU A 631 3.21 -9.37 7.15
C LEU A 631 2.65 -10.78 6.94
N ASP A 632 1.56 -10.94 6.18
CA ASP A 632 1.04 -12.27 5.79
C ASP A 632 2.06 -13.10 5.00
N LEU A 633 3.00 -12.48 4.29
CA LEU A 633 4.04 -13.17 3.52
C LEU A 633 5.33 -13.40 4.30
N LEU A 634 5.57 -12.61 5.36
CA LEU A 634 6.80 -12.65 6.14
C LEU A 634 6.70 -13.51 7.40
N LEU A 635 5.51 -13.61 7.98
CA LEU A 635 5.29 -14.31 9.24
C LEU A 635 4.72 -15.71 9.02
N PRO A 636 5.14 -16.69 9.82
CA PRO A 636 4.49 -17.99 9.81
C PRO A 636 3.03 -17.87 10.26
N PRO A 637 2.14 -18.74 9.78
CA PRO A 637 0.75 -18.82 10.21
C PRO A 637 0.68 -19.32 11.67
N THR A 638 0.72 -18.42 12.65
CA THR A 638 0.68 -18.78 14.08
C THR A 638 -0.73 -18.89 14.65
N SER A 639 -1.76 -18.54 13.87
CA SER A 639 -3.17 -18.51 14.29
C SER A 639 -4.02 -19.48 13.45
N PRO A 640 -4.09 -20.77 13.82
CA PRO A 640 -4.87 -21.79 13.11
C PRO A 640 -6.34 -21.36 12.93
N GLY A 641 -6.85 -21.41 11.69
CA GLY A 641 -8.22 -21.02 11.35
C GLY A 641 -8.43 -19.51 11.14
N ILE A 642 -7.41 -18.68 11.38
CA ILE A 642 -7.39 -17.24 11.04
C ILE A 642 -6.41 -17.02 9.88
N LYS A 643 -5.18 -17.53 10.00
CA LYS A 643 -4.15 -17.49 8.95
C LYS A 643 -3.70 -18.92 8.66
N ASP A 644 -4.00 -19.41 7.47
CA ASP A 644 -3.52 -20.70 6.98
C ASP A 644 -2.09 -20.58 6.43
N PRO A 645 -1.30 -21.68 6.41
CA PRO A 645 -0.02 -21.70 5.72
C PRO A 645 -0.14 -21.30 4.25
N ILE A 646 0.86 -20.54 3.80
CA ILE A 646 1.04 -20.19 2.40
C ILE A 646 2.13 -21.07 1.78
N VAL A 647 2.10 -21.23 0.47
CA VAL A 647 3.22 -21.84 -0.26
C VAL A 647 4.37 -20.83 -0.32
N ASP A 648 5.53 -21.22 0.21
CA ASP A 648 6.78 -20.45 0.12
C ASP A 648 7.75 -21.10 -0.88
N LEU A 649 7.77 -20.58 -2.11
CA LEU A 649 8.73 -21.00 -3.13
C LEU A 649 10.07 -20.26 -3.04
N HIS A 650 10.19 -19.25 -2.16
CA HIS A 650 11.44 -18.55 -1.91
C HIS A 650 12.35 -19.36 -0.98
N GLY A 651 11.76 -20.04 0.01
CA GLY A 651 12.46 -20.97 0.89
C GLY A 651 13.47 -20.32 1.85
N LYS A 652 13.39 -19.00 2.04
CA LYS A 652 14.26 -18.22 2.93
C LYS A 652 13.43 -17.27 3.79
N GLN A 653 13.86 -17.09 5.04
CA GLN A 653 13.28 -16.08 5.92
C GLN A 653 13.64 -14.69 5.40
N GLU A 654 12.64 -13.81 5.31
CA GLU A 654 12.82 -12.43 4.85
C GLU A 654 12.46 -11.47 5.99
N ILE A 655 13.28 -10.44 6.17
CA ILE A 655 13.02 -9.33 7.09
C ILE A 655 13.07 -8.05 6.25
N LEU A 656 12.09 -7.17 6.44
CA LEU A 656 12.06 -5.86 5.77
C LEU A 656 12.35 -4.76 6.77
N PHE A 657 13.22 -3.82 6.39
CA PHE A 657 13.52 -2.62 7.17
C PHE A 657 12.90 -1.41 6.49
N LEU A 658 11.78 -0.93 7.03
CA LEU A 658 10.98 0.13 6.43
C LEU A 658 11.31 1.49 7.07
N GLY A 659 11.00 2.57 6.37
CA GLY A 659 11.11 3.93 6.89
C GLY A 659 10.00 4.83 6.37
N PRO A 660 9.83 6.03 6.93
CA PRO A 660 8.87 6.99 6.44
C PRO A 660 9.36 7.67 5.15
N ASP A 661 8.41 8.17 4.37
CA ASP A 661 8.58 9.10 3.26
C ASP A 661 7.35 10.02 3.24
N GLU A 662 7.08 10.69 2.11
CA GLU A 662 5.94 11.55 1.92
C GLU A 662 4.63 10.86 2.34
N ASN A 663 3.88 11.54 3.22
CA ASN A 663 2.59 11.15 3.78
C ASN A 663 2.57 9.94 4.74
N THR A 664 3.71 9.37 5.15
CA THR A 664 3.72 8.16 6.03
C THR A 664 4.30 8.35 7.44
N ALA A 665 4.98 9.46 7.73
CA ALA A 665 5.66 9.67 9.01
C ALA A 665 4.79 9.48 10.26
N HIS A 666 3.51 9.85 10.20
CA HIS A 666 2.57 9.74 11.33
C HIS A 666 1.98 8.33 11.53
N LEU A 667 2.30 7.38 10.64
CA LEU A 667 1.74 6.02 10.62
C LEU A 667 2.74 4.95 11.10
N VAL A 668 4.01 5.32 11.28
CA VAL A 668 5.11 4.37 11.53
C VAL A 668 5.00 3.68 12.89
N ASP A 669 4.55 4.41 13.92
CA ASP A 669 4.36 3.86 15.27
C ASP A 669 3.32 2.74 15.27
N TRP A 670 2.22 2.93 14.52
CA TRP A 670 1.21 1.89 14.33
C TRP A 670 1.80 0.67 13.64
N ALA A 671 2.61 0.82 12.58
CA ALA A 671 3.19 -0.32 11.86
C ALA A 671 4.14 -1.13 12.74
N THR A 672 4.97 -0.47 13.55
CA THR A 672 5.86 -1.12 14.52
C THR A 672 5.07 -1.89 15.58
N GLU A 673 4.02 -1.27 16.12
CA GLU A 673 3.16 -1.88 17.13
C GLU A 673 2.33 -3.04 16.56
N HIS A 674 1.85 -2.90 15.32
CA HIS A 674 1.15 -3.96 14.61
C HIS A 674 2.05 -5.17 14.33
N ALA A 675 3.32 -4.94 13.97
CA ALA A 675 4.29 -6.03 13.87
C ALA A 675 4.50 -6.74 15.23
N ARG A 676 4.53 -5.97 16.33
CA ARG A 676 4.63 -6.51 17.70
C ARG A 676 3.42 -7.35 18.06
N SER A 677 2.20 -6.87 17.81
CA SER A 677 0.95 -7.59 18.10
C SER A 677 0.78 -8.85 17.25
N ARG A 678 1.31 -8.84 16.02
CA ARG A 678 1.39 -10.01 15.12
C ARG A 678 2.52 -10.99 15.50
N ASN A 679 3.20 -10.79 16.63
CA ASN A 679 4.31 -11.61 17.12
C ASN A 679 5.53 -11.66 16.16
N ALA A 680 5.79 -10.59 15.42
CA ALA A 680 7.00 -10.50 14.63
C ALA A 680 8.23 -10.42 15.56
N PRO A 681 9.20 -11.34 15.49
CA PRO A 681 10.36 -11.33 16.39
C PRO A 681 11.24 -10.08 16.20
N TRP A 682 11.19 -9.48 15.02
CA TRP A 682 11.96 -8.31 14.61
C TRP A 682 11.16 -6.99 14.67
N TRP A 683 10.02 -6.95 15.38
CA TRP A 683 9.11 -5.78 15.40
C TRP A 683 9.83 -4.45 15.69
N LYS A 684 10.82 -4.45 16.59
CA LYS A 684 11.63 -3.26 16.95
C LYS A 684 12.33 -2.62 15.76
N SER A 685 12.87 -3.45 14.85
CA SER A 685 13.61 -3.02 13.66
C SER A 685 12.73 -2.89 12.42
N PHE A 686 11.45 -3.28 12.47
CA PHE A 686 10.59 -3.32 11.29
C PHE A 686 10.45 -1.96 10.60
N PHE A 687 10.32 -0.91 11.42
CA PHE A 687 10.18 0.47 10.96
C PHE A 687 11.18 1.37 11.70
N THR A 688 11.81 2.24 10.93
CA THR A 688 12.72 3.29 11.42
C THR A 688 12.02 4.65 11.43
N GLY A 689 12.56 5.62 12.17
CA GLY A 689 11.92 6.95 12.27
C GLY A 689 10.64 6.96 13.12
N LYS A 690 10.48 5.92 13.95
CA LYS A 690 9.45 5.80 14.99
C LYS A 690 9.66 6.81 16.11
N SER A 691 8.64 7.01 16.95
CA SER A 691 8.77 7.92 18.08
C SER A 691 9.82 7.42 19.10
N PRO A 692 10.41 8.33 19.90
CA PRO A 692 11.31 7.94 20.99
C PRO A 692 10.69 6.97 22.01
N LYS A 693 9.35 6.97 22.15
CA LYS A 693 8.63 6.00 23.00
C LYS A 693 8.79 4.55 22.52
N LEU A 694 8.98 4.36 21.21
CA LEU A 694 9.26 3.06 20.61
C LEU A 694 10.76 2.89 20.29
N GLY A 695 11.62 3.76 20.81
CA GLY A 695 13.07 3.70 20.65
C GLY A 695 13.59 4.19 19.31
N GLY A 696 12.80 4.98 18.58
CA GLY A 696 13.26 5.63 17.35
C GLY A 696 14.10 6.87 17.63
N ILE A 697 14.87 7.30 16.63
CA ILE A 697 15.76 8.46 16.71
C ILE A 697 15.20 9.56 15.79
N PRO A 698 14.58 10.64 16.33
CA PRO A 698 14.04 11.72 15.52
C PRO A 698 15.15 12.42 14.72
N HIS A 699 15.17 12.20 13.41
CA HIS A 699 16.18 12.77 12.54
C HIS A 699 16.14 14.30 12.53
N ASP A 700 14.92 14.85 12.61
CA ASP A 700 14.65 16.28 12.57
C ASP A 700 15.14 16.99 13.85
N GLU A 701 14.88 16.40 15.02
CA GLU A 701 15.32 16.95 16.32
C GLU A 701 16.85 17.01 16.43
N TYR A 702 17.53 15.98 15.92
CA TYR A 702 18.98 15.84 16.04
C TYR A 702 19.76 16.29 14.79
N GLY A 703 19.07 16.83 13.79
CA GLY A 703 19.65 17.31 12.54
C GLY A 703 20.47 16.26 11.80
N MET A 704 20.08 14.99 11.84
CA MET A 704 20.90 13.86 11.39
C MET A 704 21.35 14.01 9.94
N THR A 705 20.43 14.35 9.04
CA THR A 705 20.73 14.58 7.62
C THR A 705 21.63 15.79 7.43
N THR A 706 21.33 16.89 8.12
CA THR A 706 22.05 18.14 8.02
C THR A 706 23.49 18.04 8.53
N LEU A 707 23.76 17.25 9.57
CA LEU A 707 25.13 17.01 10.05
C LEU A 707 26.06 16.50 8.95
N SER A 708 25.55 15.63 8.07
CA SER A 708 26.28 15.14 6.90
C SER A 708 26.54 16.27 5.89
N VAL A 709 25.50 17.03 5.53
CA VAL A 709 25.60 18.16 4.59
C VAL A 709 26.60 19.21 5.10
N ARG A 710 26.52 19.55 6.38
CA ARG A 710 27.42 20.48 7.05
C ARG A 710 28.86 20.01 7.02
N GLU A 711 29.12 18.72 7.18
CA GLU A 711 30.48 18.19 7.13
C GLU A 711 31.11 18.37 5.75
N TYR A 712 30.34 18.28 4.66
CA TYR A 712 30.80 18.61 3.31
C TYR A 712 31.10 20.11 3.15
N VAL A 713 30.22 20.98 3.65
CA VAL A 713 30.44 22.44 3.62
C VAL A 713 31.70 22.81 4.41
N LEU A 714 31.84 22.27 5.63
CA LEU A 714 33.03 22.47 6.47
C LEU A 714 34.28 21.85 5.84
N GLY A 715 34.16 20.73 5.12
CA GLY A 715 35.23 20.14 4.33
C GLY A 715 35.79 21.11 3.29
N ILE A 716 34.92 21.79 2.53
CA ILE A 716 35.32 22.83 1.57
C ILE A 716 36.08 23.95 2.30
N TYR A 717 35.54 24.43 3.43
CA TYR A 717 36.18 25.51 4.19
C TYR A 717 37.55 25.10 4.73
N ARG A 718 37.71 23.86 5.21
CA ARG A 718 39.01 23.33 5.65
C ARG A 718 40.01 23.22 4.50
N LYS A 719 39.60 22.70 3.34
CA LYS A 719 40.49 22.50 2.18
C LYS A 719 40.95 23.82 1.56
N LEU A 720 40.07 24.81 1.54
CA LEU A 720 40.34 26.11 0.92
C LEU A 720 40.73 27.20 1.93
N ASN A 721 40.85 26.85 3.22
CA ASN A 721 41.15 27.77 4.31
C ASN A 721 40.24 29.01 4.33
N LEU A 722 38.92 28.78 4.21
CA LEU A 722 37.89 29.83 4.16
C LEU A 722 37.33 30.11 5.55
N ASP A 723 37.09 31.39 5.86
CA ASP A 723 36.38 31.79 7.08
C ASP A 723 34.86 31.67 6.89
N GLN A 724 34.25 30.74 7.61
CA GLN A 724 32.81 30.49 7.56
C GLN A 724 31.97 31.76 7.75
N LYS A 725 32.33 32.65 8.69
CA LYS A 725 31.52 33.85 9.00
C LYS A 725 31.49 34.87 7.87
N SER A 726 32.49 34.84 7.00
CA SER A 726 32.60 35.74 5.85
C SER A 726 31.78 35.29 4.64
N MET A 727 31.39 34.01 4.59
CA MET A 727 30.70 33.40 3.45
C MET A 727 29.26 33.87 3.33
N ARG A 728 28.87 34.41 2.17
CA ARG A 728 27.47 34.75 1.86
C ARG A 728 26.72 33.53 1.37
N LYS A 729 25.59 33.24 2.00
CA LYS A 729 24.85 32.00 1.80
C LYS A 729 23.47 32.23 1.21
N LEU A 730 23.21 31.47 0.14
CA LEU A 730 21.87 31.20 -0.38
C LEU A 730 21.38 29.87 0.20
N GLN A 731 20.12 29.83 0.61
CA GLN A 731 19.44 28.58 0.98
C GLN A 731 18.07 28.51 0.32
N THR A 732 17.75 27.37 -0.29
CA THR A 732 16.37 27.02 -0.64
C THR A 732 15.87 25.99 0.36
N GLY A 733 14.58 26.00 0.69
CA GLY A 733 14.06 25.29 1.86
C GLY A 733 14.17 26.17 3.11
N GLY A 734 13.02 26.51 3.67
CA GLY A 734 12.90 27.53 4.70
C GLY A 734 13.25 27.05 6.11
N PRO A 735 13.18 27.98 7.08
CA PRO A 735 13.30 27.68 8.52
C PRO A 735 12.21 26.76 9.06
N ASP A 736 11.18 26.42 8.28
CA ASP A 736 10.13 25.46 8.62
C ASP A 736 10.51 24.00 8.34
N GLY A 737 11.37 23.75 7.34
CA GLY A 737 11.74 22.40 6.94
C GLY A 737 12.79 21.76 7.87
N ASP A 738 12.84 20.42 7.91
CA ASP A 738 13.86 19.66 8.66
C ASP A 738 15.27 20.09 8.29
N LEU A 739 15.64 19.89 7.02
CA LEU A 739 17.00 20.21 6.60
C LEU A 739 17.30 21.72 6.68
N GLY A 740 16.33 22.55 6.30
CA GLY A 740 16.49 24.01 6.20
C GLY A 740 16.64 24.68 7.57
N SER A 741 15.83 24.31 8.54
CA SER A 741 15.93 24.79 9.92
C SER A 741 17.24 24.33 10.57
N ASN A 742 17.60 23.05 10.43
CA ASN A 742 18.83 22.52 11.00
C ASN A 742 20.08 23.13 10.35
N GLU A 743 20.03 23.46 9.05
CA GLU A 743 21.14 24.14 8.37
C GLU A 743 21.33 25.55 8.93
N ILE A 744 20.22 26.23 9.24
CA ILE A 744 20.21 27.50 9.95
C ILE A 744 20.75 27.33 11.37
N LEU A 745 20.36 26.31 12.13
CA LEU A 745 20.79 26.13 13.53
C LEU A 745 22.28 25.78 13.64
N LEU A 746 22.80 24.95 12.73
CA LEU A 746 24.18 24.47 12.73
C LEU A 746 25.15 25.40 11.97
N GLY A 747 24.64 26.25 11.09
CA GLY A 747 25.43 27.19 10.28
C GLY A 747 25.85 28.45 11.04
N ASN A 748 26.91 29.09 10.56
CA ASN A 748 27.40 30.38 11.04
C ASN A 748 27.81 31.29 9.88
N GLU A 749 27.35 30.97 8.67
CA GLU A 749 27.54 31.80 7.48
C GLU A 749 26.64 33.05 7.53
N LYS A 750 26.97 34.04 6.71
CA LYS A 750 26.13 35.21 6.48
C LYS A 750 25.00 34.86 5.51
N TYR A 751 23.82 34.53 6.04
CA TYR A 751 22.63 34.27 5.22
C TYR A 751 22.20 35.54 4.49
N THR A 752 22.27 35.56 3.16
CA THR A 752 21.86 36.71 2.36
C THR A 752 20.54 36.48 1.64
N ALA A 753 20.17 35.22 1.40
CA ALA A 753 18.89 34.89 0.80
C ALA A 753 18.36 33.54 1.28
N ILE A 754 17.04 33.49 1.53
CA ILE A 754 16.29 32.29 1.87
C ILE A 754 15.05 32.22 0.98
N VAL A 755 14.85 31.06 0.37
CA VAL A 755 13.69 30.78 -0.48
C VAL A 755 12.91 29.61 0.11
N ASP A 756 11.65 29.81 0.42
CA ASP A 756 10.78 28.77 0.98
C ASP A 756 9.42 28.69 0.29
N GLY A 757 8.48 27.93 0.87
CA GLY A 757 7.14 27.78 0.31
C GLY A 757 6.33 29.08 0.26
N ALA A 758 6.59 30.01 1.18
CA ALA A 758 5.87 31.27 1.31
C ALA A 758 6.44 32.37 0.41
N GLY A 759 7.73 32.32 0.04
CA GLY A 759 8.31 33.32 -0.85
C GLY A 759 9.84 33.36 -0.87
N VAL A 760 10.37 34.59 -0.97
CA VAL A 760 11.78 34.92 -1.01
C VAL A 760 12.09 36.01 0.02
N LEU A 761 13.10 35.80 0.86
CA LEU A 761 13.63 36.75 1.84
C LEU A 761 15.10 37.04 1.50
N VAL A 762 15.48 38.30 1.41
CA VAL A 762 16.80 38.73 0.93
C VAL A 762 17.29 39.90 1.75
N ASP A 763 18.56 39.85 2.16
CA ASP A 763 19.28 41.00 2.65
C ASP A 763 20.76 40.91 2.25
N PRO A 764 21.24 41.76 1.32
CA PRO A 764 22.66 41.79 0.94
C PRO A 764 23.61 42.06 2.11
N ASN A 765 23.14 42.76 3.15
CA ASN A 765 23.89 43.03 4.36
C ASN A 765 23.83 41.88 5.37
N GLY A 766 23.11 40.80 5.06
CA GLY A 766 22.89 39.64 5.91
C GLY A 766 21.55 39.72 6.64
N ILE A 767 20.76 38.65 6.56
CA ILE A 767 19.51 38.49 7.27
C ILE A 767 19.81 38.41 8.78
N ASP A 768 19.01 39.10 9.60
CA ASP A 768 19.16 39.10 11.06
C ASP A 768 19.22 37.68 11.63
N ARG A 769 20.32 37.37 12.32
CA ARG A 769 20.63 36.00 12.74
C ARG A 769 19.71 35.52 13.84
N ASP A 770 19.41 36.38 14.81
CA ASP A 770 18.57 36.02 15.96
C ASP A 770 17.12 35.79 15.53
N GLU A 771 16.61 36.62 14.62
CA GLU A 771 15.31 36.41 13.99
C GLU A 771 15.26 35.11 13.20
N LEU A 772 16.31 34.83 12.44
CA LEU A 772 16.37 33.60 11.66
C LEU A 772 16.44 32.35 12.55
N LEU A 773 17.16 32.41 13.67
CA LEU A 773 17.18 31.36 14.69
C LEU A 773 15.81 31.18 15.36
N ARG A 774 15.07 32.28 15.60
CA ARG A 774 13.71 32.23 16.12
C ARG A 774 12.79 31.47 15.16
N LEU A 775 12.79 31.84 13.88
CA LEU A 775 11.99 31.15 12.85
C LEU A 775 12.34 29.66 12.75
N ALA A 776 13.63 29.32 12.79
CA ALA A 776 14.10 27.93 12.70
C ALA A 776 13.71 27.09 13.93
N LYS A 777 13.73 27.67 15.13
CA LYS A 777 13.28 26.98 16.37
C LYS A 777 11.76 26.82 16.41
N GLU A 778 11.02 27.83 15.96
CA GLU A 778 9.55 27.81 15.91
C GLU A 778 9.01 27.04 14.70
N ARG A 779 9.86 26.66 13.73
CA ARG A 779 9.49 25.97 12.49
C ARG A 779 8.45 26.72 11.66
N VAL A 780 8.69 28.01 11.45
CA VAL A 780 7.79 28.88 10.67
C VAL A 780 8.51 29.48 9.47
N MET A 781 7.79 29.56 8.34
CA MET A 781 8.28 30.14 7.08
C MET A 781 8.58 31.65 7.20
N ILE A 782 9.31 32.19 6.22
CA ILE A 782 9.78 33.60 6.17
C ILE A 782 8.67 34.65 6.17
N HIS A 783 7.41 34.29 5.90
CA HIS A 783 6.28 35.24 6.03
C HIS A 783 6.07 35.69 7.48
N LYS A 784 6.62 34.95 8.46
CA LYS A 784 6.69 35.33 9.88
C LYS A 784 7.95 36.10 10.26
N PHE A 785 8.87 36.36 9.33
CA PHE A 785 10.05 37.20 9.58
C PHE A 785 9.62 38.64 9.91
N ASP A 786 10.22 39.22 10.95
CA ASP A 786 10.04 40.63 11.28
C ASP A 786 10.77 41.53 10.27
N ALA A 787 10.01 42.11 9.34
CA ALA A 787 10.54 42.96 8.28
C ALA A 787 11.25 44.22 8.79
N SER A 788 11.02 44.66 10.04
CA SER A 788 11.73 45.80 10.63
C SER A 788 13.23 45.53 10.85
N LYS A 789 13.63 44.27 10.83
CA LYS A 789 15.03 43.82 10.95
C LYS A 789 15.77 43.72 9.63
N LEU A 790 15.11 44.00 8.50
CA LEU A 790 15.79 44.11 7.21
C LEU A 790 16.56 45.42 7.11
N SER A 791 17.73 45.36 6.49
CA SER A 791 18.47 46.56 6.09
C SER A 791 17.69 47.33 5.00
N PRO A 792 18.05 48.59 4.69
CA PRO A 792 17.40 49.35 3.62
C PRO A 792 17.48 48.71 2.22
N GLN A 793 18.37 47.74 2.02
CA GLN A 793 18.51 46.97 0.78
C GLN A 793 17.80 45.61 0.84
N GLY A 794 17.35 45.19 2.03
CA GLY A 794 16.65 43.94 2.24
C GLY A 794 15.20 44.01 1.81
N TYR A 795 14.65 42.86 1.41
CA TYR A 795 13.26 42.75 0.97
C TYR A 795 12.70 41.35 1.23
N ARG A 796 11.37 41.28 1.31
CA ARG A 796 10.61 40.03 1.32
C ARG A 796 9.53 40.10 0.26
N VAL A 797 9.45 39.08 -0.59
CA VAL A 797 8.40 38.91 -1.59
C VAL A 797 7.71 37.58 -1.35
N LEU A 798 6.41 37.63 -1.05
CA LEU A 798 5.57 36.46 -0.84
C LEU A 798 4.95 35.97 -2.15
N ILE A 799 4.53 34.70 -2.20
CA ILE A 799 3.93 34.12 -3.40
C ILE A 799 2.61 34.78 -3.81
N GLU A 800 1.91 35.41 -2.86
CA GLU A 800 0.67 36.16 -3.05
C GLU A 800 0.90 37.59 -3.56
N ASP A 801 2.14 38.08 -3.47
CA ASP A 801 2.47 39.44 -3.86
C ASP A 801 2.54 39.57 -5.38
N ASN A 802 2.02 40.69 -5.89
CA ASN A 802 2.05 41.06 -7.30
C ASN A 802 2.49 42.52 -7.47
N ASN A 803 3.30 42.78 -8.49
CA ASN A 803 3.85 44.11 -8.82
C ASN A 803 4.60 44.80 -7.66
N VAL A 804 5.37 44.03 -6.89
CA VAL A 804 6.23 44.59 -5.81
C VAL A 804 7.48 45.22 -6.43
N THR A 805 7.79 46.45 -6.03
CA THR A 805 9.03 47.11 -6.44
C THR A 805 10.13 46.84 -5.40
N LEU A 806 11.22 46.21 -5.83
CA LEU A 806 12.38 45.92 -4.99
C LEU A 806 13.18 47.19 -4.70
N PRO A 807 14.03 47.22 -3.66
CA PRO A 807 14.95 48.33 -3.40
C PRO A 807 15.88 48.68 -4.58
N SER A 808 16.12 47.74 -5.50
CA SER A 808 16.87 47.95 -6.75
C SER A 808 16.08 48.73 -7.82
N GLY A 809 14.78 48.93 -7.63
CA GLY A 809 13.86 49.48 -8.64
C GLY A 809 13.26 48.43 -9.58
N GLU A 810 13.64 47.16 -9.48
CA GLU A 810 13.02 46.06 -10.25
C GLU A 810 11.58 45.82 -9.79
N VAL A 811 10.66 45.68 -10.73
CA VAL A 811 9.25 45.33 -10.44
C VAL A 811 9.04 43.83 -10.61
N VAL A 812 8.79 43.14 -9.50
CA VAL A 812 8.39 41.74 -9.45
C VAL A 812 6.90 41.62 -9.74
N LYS A 813 6.56 41.19 -10.96
CA LYS A 813 5.17 41.09 -11.41
C LYS A 813 4.37 40.00 -10.67
N ASN A 814 5.00 38.87 -10.36
CA ASN A 814 4.35 37.72 -9.73
C ASN A 814 5.30 37.03 -8.75
N GLY A 815 4.95 37.02 -7.46
CA GLY A 815 5.77 36.45 -6.40
C GLY A 815 6.00 34.95 -6.53
N THR A 816 5.03 34.19 -7.04
CA THR A 816 5.19 32.75 -7.28
C THR A 816 6.26 32.46 -8.33
N ALA A 817 6.21 33.14 -9.48
CA ALA A 817 7.20 33.01 -10.53
C ALA A 817 8.60 33.47 -10.06
N PHE A 818 8.64 34.55 -9.27
CA PHE A 818 9.87 35.05 -8.66
C PHE A 818 10.51 34.01 -7.74
N ARG A 819 9.76 33.48 -6.78
CA ARG A 819 10.18 32.40 -5.88
C ARG A 819 10.71 31.19 -6.64
N ASN A 820 10.01 30.79 -7.69
CA ASN A 820 10.35 29.61 -8.49
C ASN A 820 11.65 29.74 -9.30
N ALA A 821 12.12 30.96 -9.56
CA ALA A 821 13.30 31.24 -10.38
C ALA A 821 14.41 31.98 -9.62
N TYR A 822 14.21 32.29 -8.33
CA TYR A 822 15.10 33.17 -7.57
C TYR A 822 16.53 32.63 -7.49
N HIS A 823 16.68 31.33 -7.27
CA HIS A 823 17.98 30.64 -7.21
C HIS A 823 18.77 30.69 -8.53
N LEU A 824 18.20 31.21 -9.61
CA LEU A 824 18.84 31.39 -10.92
C LEU A 824 19.25 32.84 -11.19
N ARG A 825 19.04 33.76 -10.25
CA ARG A 825 19.36 35.19 -10.42
C ARG A 825 20.86 35.43 -10.28
N ALA A 826 21.35 36.43 -11.03
CA ALA A 826 22.76 36.85 -11.05
C ALA A 826 23.12 37.71 -9.83
N GLU A 827 22.92 37.17 -8.64
CA GLU A 827 23.37 37.78 -7.37
C GLU A 827 24.59 37.02 -6.85
N THR A 828 25.47 37.70 -6.12
CA THR A 828 26.73 37.12 -5.70
C THR A 828 26.58 36.37 -4.38
N TYR A 829 26.58 35.04 -4.47
CA TYR A 829 26.59 34.11 -3.34
C TYR A 829 27.89 33.32 -3.35
N ASP A 830 28.45 33.06 -2.18
CA ASP A 830 29.69 32.29 -2.07
C ASP A 830 29.39 30.80 -1.88
N VAL A 831 28.31 30.48 -1.15
CA VAL A 831 27.86 29.11 -0.91
C VAL A 831 26.35 28.97 -1.12
N PHE A 832 25.93 27.89 -1.76
CA PHE A 832 24.52 27.52 -1.90
C PHE A 832 24.28 26.11 -1.38
N VAL A 833 23.36 26.00 -0.42
CA VAL A 833 22.90 24.70 0.09
C VAL A 833 21.39 24.60 -0.20
N PRO A 834 20.98 23.87 -1.25
CA PRO A 834 19.57 23.59 -1.45
C PRO A 834 19.11 22.59 -0.39
N CYS A 835 18.31 23.05 0.56
CA CYS A 835 17.70 22.25 1.63
C CYS A 835 16.25 21.84 1.33
N GLY A 836 15.67 22.38 0.27
CA GLY A 836 14.34 22.06 -0.22
C GLY A 836 14.09 22.69 -1.60
N GLY A 837 12.99 22.30 -2.22
CA GLY A 837 12.60 22.77 -3.55
C GLY A 837 12.11 21.64 -4.44
N ARG A 838 11.72 21.98 -5.67
CA ARG A 838 11.25 20.98 -6.64
C ARG A 838 12.43 20.22 -7.23
N PRO A 839 12.30 18.92 -7.52
CA PRO A 839 13.28 18.22 -8.34
C PRO A 839 13.52 18.98 -9.66
N GLU A 840 14.75 18.89 -10.16
CA GLU A 840 15.19 19.52 -11.42
C GLU A 840 15.01 21.05 -11.48
N SER A 841 15.02 21.72 -10.33
CA SER A 841 14.96 23.18 -10.23
C SER A 841 16.15 23.87 -10.92
N ILE A 842 17.29 23.19 -11.02
CA ILE A 842 18.38 23.55 -11.93
C ILE A 842 18.60 22.40 -12.92
N ASN A 843 18.21 22.64 -14.16
CA ASN A 843 18.37 21.73 -15.29
C ASN A 843 19.19 22.37 -16.43
N LEU A 844 19.42 21.61 -17.49
CA LEU A 844 20.17 22.03 -18.69
C LEU A 844 19.70 23.35 -19.30
N ASN A 845 18.39 23.64 -19.24
CA ASN A 845 17.82 24.87 -19.82
C ASN A 845 18.08 26.09 -18.94
N SER A 846 18.24 25.87 -17.63
CA SER A 846 18.38 26.94 -16.64
C SER A 846 19.81 27.20 -16.19
N VAL A 847 20.70 26.21 -16.25
CA VAL A 847 22.04 26.25 -15.66
C VAL A 847 22.92 27.36 -16.23
N ASN A 848 22.72 27.74 -17.50
CA ASN A 848 23.49 28.83 -18.13
C ASN A 848 23.25 30.19 -17.45
N LYS A 849 22.14 30.37 -16.70
CA LYS A 849 21.91 31.59 -15.91
C LYS A 849 22.88 31.73 -14.72
N LEU A 850 23.46 30.62 -14.29
CA LEU A 850 24.45 30.56 -13.21
C LEU A 850 25.90 30.61 -13.72
N ILE A 851 26.09 30.72 -15.04
CA ILE A 851 27.42 30.73 -15.65
C ILE A 851 27.58 32.05 -16.43
N VAL A 852 28.48 32.91 -15.95
CA VAL A 852 28.80 34.20 -16.57
C VAL A 852 30.29 34.18 -16.94
N ASP A 853 30.60 34.58 -18.18
CA ASP A 853 31.97 34.56 -18.73
C ASP A 853 32.69 33.21 -18.56
N GLY A 854 31.93 32.11 -18.70
CA GLY A 854 32.43 30.74 -18.56
C GLY A 854 32.72 30.31 -17.11
N LYS A 855 32.39 31.14 -16.10
CA LYS A 855 32.56 30.83 -14.68
C LYS A 855 31.22 30.73 -13.96
N SER A 856 31.12 29.78 -13.03
CA SER A 856 29.97 29.69 -12.13
C SER A 856 29.93 30.92 -11.22
N ILE A 857 28.77 31.58 -11.11
CA ILE A 857 28.57 32.71 -10.21
C ILE A 857 28.48 32.27 -8.74
N ILE A 858 28.16 30.99 -8.50
CA ILE A 858 28.16 30.36 -7.18
C ILE A 858 29.33 29.37 -7.14
N PRO A 859 30.39 29.66 -6.37
CA PRO A 859 31.58 28.80 -6.32
C PRO A 859 31.33 27.44 -5.66
N TYR A 860 30.51 27.39 -4.62
CA TYR A 860 30.36 26.21 -3.77
C TYR A 860 28.90 25.78 -3.66
N ILE A 861 28.58 24.55 -4.05
CA ILE A 861 27.24 23.98 -3.95
C ILE A 861 27.31 22.62 -3.27
N VAL A 862 26.52 22.44 -2.20
CA VAL A 862 26.38 21.14 -1.52
C VAL A 862 24.90 20.79 -1.48
N GLU A 863 24.49 19.78 -2.23
CA GLU A 863 23.06 19.44 -2.33
C GLU A 863 22.55 18.73 -1.08
N GLY A 864 21.67 19.41 -0.34
CA GLY A 864 20.92 18.83 0.76
C GLY A 864 19.62 18.15 0.32
N ALA A 865 18.92 18.75 -0.64
CA ALA A 865 17.69 18.25 -1.23
C ALA A 865 17.95 17.23 -2.33
N ASN A 866 17.08 16.22 -2.43
CA ASN A 866 17.19 15.19 -3.45
C ASN A 866 16.88 15.75 -4.84
N LEU A 867 17.73 15.44 -5.81
CA LEU A 867 17.52 15.70 -7.25
C LEU A 867 17.25 17.18 -7.59
N PHE A 868 17.74 18.14 -6.80
CA PHE A 868 17.51 19.57 -7.06
C PHE A 868 18.19 20.04 -8.36
N ILE A 869 19.41 19.54 -8.65
CA ILE A 869 20.19 19.83 -9.86
C ILE A 869 20.26 18.56 -10.73
N THR A 870 19.98 18.66 -12.04
CA THR A 870 20.14 17.51 -12.95
C THR A 870 21.61 17.14 -13.17
N GLN A 871 21.92 15.89 -13.49
CA GLN A 871 23.30 15.43 -13.67
C GLN A 871 24.07 16.27 -14.71
N ASP A 872 23.46 16.56 -15.86
CA ASP A 872 24.14 17.37 -16.88
C ASP A 872 24.37 18.83 -16.45
N ALA A 873 23.46 19.39 -15.64
CA ALA A 873 23.63 20.72 -15.08
C ALA A 873 24.79 20.74 -14.07
N LYS A 874 24.96 19.69 -13.27
CA LYS A 874 26.12 19.53 -12.37
C LYS A 874 27.43 19.57 -13.15
N LEU A 875 27.53 18.79 -14.23
CA LEU A 875 28.74 18.73 -15.07
C LEU A 875 29.08 20.09 -15.68
N ARG A 876 28.07 20.86 -16.12
CA ARG A 876 28.28 22.21 -16.65
C ARG A 876 28.78 23.19 -15.59
N LEU A 877 28.21 23.13 -14.37
CA LEU A 877 28.66 23.96 -13.25
C LEU A 877 30.10 23.63 -12.86
N GLU A 878 30.45 22.35 -12.75
CA GLU A 878 31.81 21.91 -12.42
C GLU A 878 32.82 22.32 -13.50
N LYS A 879 32.46 22.19 -14.79
CA LYS A 879 33.28 22.68 -15.90
C LYS A 879 33.50 24.20 -15.84
N ALA A 880 32.53 24.94 -15.30
CA ALA A 880 32.62 26.37 -15.05
C ALA A 880 33.32 26.72 -13.72
N GLY A 881 33.95 25.76 -13.04
CA GLY A 881 34.74 25.97 -11.82
C GLY A 881 33.95 25.89 -10.51
N CYS A 882 32.68 25.48 -10.52
CA CYS A 882 31.92 25.22 -9.30
C CYS A 882 32.44 23.96 -8.60
N ILE A 883 32.66 24.01 -7.29
CA ILE A 883 32.85 22.82 -6.47
C ILE A 883 31.47 22.36 -6.02
N LEU A 884 31.03 21.23 -6.57
CA LEU A 884 29.70 20.69 -6.35
C LEU A 884 29.76 19.30 -5.71
N PHE A 885 29.04 19.11 -4.61
CA PHE A 885 28.80 17.80 -4.03
C PHE A 885 27.35 17.39 -4.19
N LYS A 886 27.17 16.18 -4.75
CA LYS A 886 25.87 15.60 -5.08
C LYS A 886 25.14 15.12 -3.83
N ASP A 887 23.81 15.21 -3.87
CA ASP A 887 22.89 14.76 -2.82
C ASP A 887 23.16 13.33 -2.33
N ALA A 888 23.38 12.38 -3.25
CA ALA A 888 23.67 10.97 -2.95
C ALA A 888 24.92 10.74 -2.08
N SER A 889 25.77 11.75 -1.91
CA SER A 889 26.90 11.75 -0.97
C SER A 889 26.63 12.69 0.22
N ALA A 890 26.17 13.91 -0.04
CA ALA A 890 26.06 14.94 1.00
C ALA A 890 24.94 14.67 2.03
N ASN A 891 23.78 14.15 1.64
CA ASN A 891 22.59 14.09 2.51
C ASN A 891 22.30 12.72 3.15
N LYS A 892 23.34 11.93 3.41
CA LYS A 892 23.20 10.54 3.90
C LYS A 892 22.97 10.40 5.40
N GLY A 893 23.09 11.46 6.18
CA GLY A 893 23.06 11.34 7.64
C GLY A 893 21.80 10.67 8.20
N GLY A 894 20.63 10.95 7.62
CA GLY A 894 19.39 10.25 7.97
C GLY A 894 19.42 8.75 7.68
N VAL A 895 20.08 8.31 6.60
CA VAL A 895 20.16 6.87 6.27
C VAL A 895 21.07 6.13 7.25
N THR A 896 22.19 6.76 7.63
CA THR A 896 23.11 6.22 8.65
C THR A 896 22.44 6.14 10.02
N SER A 897 21.70 7.18 10.42
CA SER A 897 20.93 7.17 11.69
C SER A 897 19.93 6.02 11.73
N SER A 898 19.15 5.83 10.67
CA SER A 898 18.18 4.72 10.59
C SER A 898 18.84 3.34 10.64
N SER A 899 20.00 3.15 9.99
CA SER A 899 20.72 1.88 10.02
C SER A 899 21.21 1.54 11.43
N LEU A 900 21.73 2.54 12.15
CA LEU A 900 22.15 2.35 13.54
C LEU A 900 20.95 2.13 14.48
N GLU A 901 19.79 2.74 14.19
CA GLU A 901 18.53 2.43 14.88
C GLU A 901 18.11 0.96 14.67
N VAL A 902 18.21 0.43 13.45
CA VAL A 902 17.97 -1.00 13.15
C VAL A 902 18.95 -1.89 13.92
N LEU A 903 20.24 -1.56 13.86
CA LEU A 903 21.28 -2.34 14.53
C LEU A 903 21.04 -2.41 16.05
N ALA A 904 20.74 -1.28 16.69
CA ALA A 904 20.40 -1.26 18.12
C ALA A 904 19.16 -2.13 18.41
N SER A 905 18.14 -2.05 17.55
CA SER A 905 16.90 -2.83 17.67
C SER A 905 17.12 -4.34 17.58
N LEU A 906 18.01 -4.79 16.68
CA LEU A 906 18.39 -6.20 16.51
C LEU A 906 19.33 -6.69 17.61
N SER A 907 20.21 -5.82 18.14
CA SER A 907 21.23 -6.20 19.12
C SER A 907 20.65 -6.45 20.52
N PHE A 908 19.67 -5.64 20.94
CA PHE A 908 18.99 -5.85 22.21
C PHE A 908 17.96 -6.99 22.13
N ASP A 909 17.62 -7.59 23.27
CA ASP A 909 16.36 -8.33 23.44
C ASP A 909 15.20 -7.33 23.63
N ASN A 910 13.98 -7.81 23.92
CA ASN A 910 12.83 -6.91 24.09
C ASN A 910 12.96 -6.04 25.35
N GLU A 911 13.29 -6.64 26.50
CA GLU A 911 13.39 -5.94 27.78
C GLU A 911 14.55 -4.92 27.78
N GLY A 912 15.72 -5.32 27.29
CA GLY A 912 16.88 -4.47 27.17
C GLY A 912 16.65 -3.31 26.20
N PHE A 913 15.93 -3.53 25.09
CA PHE A 913 15.60 -2.46 24.17
C PHE A 913 14.67 -1.43 24.81
N ILE A 914 13.58 -1.88 25.44
CA ILE A 914 12.62 -0.99 26.12
C ILE A 914 13.33 -0.16 27.20
N LYS A 915 14.20 -0.79 28.00
CA LYS A 915 14.90 -0.10 29.08
C LYS A 915 15.92 0.94 28.61
N ASN A 916 16.63 0.68 27.52
CA ASN A 916 17.79 1.48 27.13
C ASN A 916 17.54 2.41 25.94
N MET A 917 16.56 2.09 25.09
CA MET A 917 16.25 2.86 23.87
C MET A 917 14.90 3.56 23.93
N CYS A 918 13.90 3.04 24.65
CA CYS A 918 12.58 3.67 24.70
C CYS A 918 12.49 4.74 25.80
N VAL A 919 11.87 5.87 25.47
CA VAL A 919 11.50 6.91 26.43
C VAL A 919 10.34 6.41 27.30
N GLY A 920 10.46 6.58 28.62
CA GLY A 920 9.44 6.16 29.59
C GLY A 920 8.10 6.87 29.40
N GLU A 921 7.03 6.30 29.97
CA GLU A 921 5.69 6.91 29.90
C GLU A 921 5.63 8.29 30.56
N ASP A 922 6.49 8.51 31.56
CA ASP A 922 6.71 9.78 32.26
C ASP A 922 7.52 10.81 31.44
N GLY A 923 7.99 10.44 30.25
CA GLY A 923 8.84 11.26 29.39
C GLY A 923 10.34 11.14 29.72
N THR A 924 10.75 10.28 30.65
CA THR A 924 12.16 10.12 31.01
C THR A 924 12.93 9.46 29.87
N THR A 925 13.89 10.19 29.29
CA THR A 925 14.80 9.66 28.26
C THR A 925 15.97 8.90 28.89
N PRO A 926 16.20 7.61 28.54
CA PRO A 926 17.32 6.83 29.05
C PRO A 926 18.67 7.48 28.76
N GLU A 927 19.60 7.39 29.71
CA GLU A 927 20.94 7.96 29.53
C GLU A 927 21.72 7.25 28.41
N PHE A 928 21.53 5.94 28.28
CA PHE A 928 22.08 5.17 27.16
C PHE A 928 21.61 5.73 25.81
N TYR A 929 20.31 6.01 25.67
CA TYR A 929 19.74 6.56 24.43
C TYR A 929 20.41 7.89 24.05
N LYS A 930 20.54 8.83 25.00
CA LYS A 930 21.19 10.13 24.73
C LYS A 930 22.65 9.97 24.28
N ALA A 931 23.41 9.13 24.99
CA ALA A 931 24.79 8.84 24.63
C ALA A 931 24.90 8.15 23.26
N TYR A 932 23.96 7.23 22.97
CA TYR A 932 23.91 6.52 21.70
C TYR A 932 23.57 7.44 20.53
N VAL A 933 22.57 8.32 20.67
CA VAL A 933 22.25 9.36 19.67
C VAL A 933 23.47 10.23 19.39
N LYS A 934 24.23 10.60 20.41
CA LYS A 934 25.46 11.37 20.22
C LYS A 934 26.51 10.58 19.42
N GLN A 935 26.73 9.31 19.73
CA GLN A 935 27.62 8.44 18.97
C GLN A 935 27.16 8.28 17.51
N VAL A 936 25.85 8.20 17.26
CA VAL A 936 25.27 8.17 15.90
C VAL A 936 25.62 9.45 15.12
N GLN A 937 25.45 10.63 15.74
CA GLN A 937 25.84 11.91 15.14
C GLN A 937 27.34 11.97 14.79
N ASP A 938 28.19 11.40 15.65
CA ASP A 938 29.64 11.35 15.44
C ASP A 938 30.01 10.41 14.27
N THR A 939 29.34 9.27 14.18
CA THR A 939 29.49 8.33 13.04
C THR A 939 29.07 8.99 11.73
N ILE A 940 27.95 9.71 11.70
CA ILE A 940 27.48 10.45 10.52
C ILE A 940 28.55 11.43 10.03
N ARG A 941 29.08 12.27 10.93
CA ARG A 941 30.13 13.24 10.60
C ARG A 941 31.40 12.55 10.12
N ASN A 942 31.79 11.45 10.76
CA ASN A 942 32.98 10.70 10.35
C ASN A 942 32.84 10.13 8.93
N ASN A 943 31.70 9.49 8.63
CA ASN A 943 31.44 8.91 7.31
C ASN A 943 31.40 9.99 6.21
N ALA A 944 30.72 11.12 6.46
CA ALA A 944 30.68 12.24 5.53
C ALA A 944 32.09 12.83 5.27
N ARG A 945 32.90 12.96 6.33
CA ARG A 945 34.28 13.43 6.22
C ARG A 945 35.14 12.49 5.35
N LEU A 946 35.05 11.19 5.56
CA LEU A 946 35.85 10.20 4.82
C LEU A 946 35.51 10.18 3.34
N GLU A 947 34.21 10.19 3.00
CA GLU A 947 33.79 10.27 1.60
C GLU A 947 34.19 11.61 0.97
N PHE A 948 34.04 12.72 1.68
CA PHE A 948 34.50 14.03 1.22
C PHE A 948 36.00 14.00 0.85
N GLU A 949 36.85 13.49 1.75
CA GLU A 949 38.30 13.42 1.54
C GLU A 949 38.66 12.50 0.37
N ALA A 950 37.97 11.37 0.21
CA ALA A 950 38.17 10.47 -0.91
C ALA A 950 37.79 11.13 -2.24
N ILE A 951 36.58 11.70 -2.35
CA ILE A 951 36.12 12.39 -3.57
C ILE A 951 37.06 13.56 -3.91
N TRP A 952 37.47 14.33 -2.90
CA TRP A 952 38.38 15.45 -3.11
C TRP A 952 39.71 15.00 -3.71
N ARG A 953 40.36 14.01 -3.07
CA ARG A 953 41.65 13.45 -3.50
C ARG A 953 41.58 12.86 -4.91
N GLU A 954 40.56 12.06 -5.21
CA GLU A 954 40.40 11.45 -6.54
C GLU A 954 40.13 12.48 -7.64
N SER A 955 39.38 13.53 -7.32
CA SER A 955 39.11 14.62 -8.25
C SER A 955 40.37 15.42 -8.56
N GLU A 956 41.22 15.70 -7.56
CA GLU A 956 42.52 16.34 -7.77
C GLU A 956 43.48 15.46 -8.59
N ALA A 957 43.50 14.15 -8.33
CA ALA A 957 44.40 13.22 -9.00
C ALA A 957 44.01 12.97 -10.47
N THR A 958 42.72 12.87 -10.78
CA THR A 958 42.23 12.44 -12.10
C THR A 958 41.65 13.58 -12.96
N GLY A 959 41.29 14.71 -12.35
CA GLY A 959 40.51 15.76 -13.00
C GLY A 959 39.05 15.41 -13.24
N THR A 960 38.58 14.24 -12.77
CA THR A 960 37.18 13.82 -12.93
C THR A 960 36.24 14.69 -12.08
N PRO A 961 35.08 15.11 -12.63
CA PRO A 961 34.05 15.82 -11.86
C PRO A 961 33.61 15.05 -10.60
N LYS A 962 33.46 15.77 -9.49
CA LYS A 962 33.05 15.24 -8.18
C LYS A 962 31.66 14.60 -8.22
N SER A 963 30.75 15.13 -9.05
CA SER A 963 29.42 14.52 -9.23
C SER A 963 29.47 13.14 -9.88
N ILE A 964 30.44 12.88 -10.77
CA ILE A 964 30.67 11.55 -11.37
C ILE A 964 31.33 10.64 -10.33
N LEU A 965 32.38 11.12 -9.66
CA LEU A 965 33.10 10.36 -8.64
C LEU A 965 32.18 9.89 -7.50
N SER A 966 31.18 10.69 -7.14
CA SER A 966 30.14 10.31 -6.16
C SER A 966 29.42 9.02 -6.57
N ASP A 967 29.01 8.89 -7.84
CA ASP A 967 28.35 7.69 -8.36
C ASP A 967 29.33 6.52 -8.53
N THR A 968 30.52 6.77 -9.07
CA THR A 968 31.55 5.73 -9.30
C THR A 968 32.04 5.13 -7.97
N LEU A 969 32.29 5.96 -6.97
CA LEU A 969 32.67 5.52 -5.63
C LEU A 969 31.57 4.67 -5.00
N SER A 970 30.31 5.13 -5.08
CA SER A 970 29.17 4.38 -4.55
C SER A 970 29.07 2.99 -5.19
N THR A 971 29.25 2.92 -6.51
CA THR A 971 29.21 1.66 -7.27
C THR A 971 30.36 0.74 -6.89
N ALA A 972 31.58 1.28 -6.76
CA ALA A 972 32.76 0.49 -6.39
C ALA A 972 32.62 -0.13 -4.98
N ILE A 973 32.16 0.65 -4.00
CA ILE A 973 31.93 0.16 -2.63
C ILE A 973 30.86 -0.93 -2.60
N THR A 974 29.74 -0.70 -3.28
CA THR A 974 28.60 -1.61 -3.29
C THR A 974 28.96 -2.95 -3.97
N ASN A 975 29.67 -2.90 -5.10
CA ASN A 975 30.11 -4.12 -5.78
C ASN A 975 31.10 -4.93 -4.93
N LEU A 976 32.07 -4.25 -4.31
CA LEU A 976 33.05 -4.92 -3.46
C LEU A 976 32.40 -5.49 -2.19
N ASP A 977 31.44 -4.79 -1.59
CA ASP A 977 30.64 -5.30 -0.48
C ASP A 977 29.95 -6.63 -0.85
N GLU A 978 29.26 -6.67 -1.99
CA GLU A 978 28.59 -7.88 -2.48
C GLU A 978 29.52 -9.06 -2.71
N GLU A 979 30.71 -8.79 -3.27
CA GLU A 979 31.74 -9.81 -3.40
C GLU A 979 32.15 -10.31 -2.01
N LEU A 980 32.48 -9.41 -1.08
CA LEU A 980 32.95 -9.73 0.27
C LEU A 980 31.95 -10.51 1.12
N GLN A 981 30.66 -10.22 1.01
CA GLN A 981 29.60 -10.94 1.73
C GLN A 981 29.59 -12.45 1.41
N ASN A 982 30.06 -12.83 0.22
CA ASN A 982 30.10 -14.20 -0.27
C ASN A 982 31.50 -14.84 -0.21
N THR A 983 32.49 -14.18 0.40
CA THR A 983 33.86 -14.71 0.51
C THR A 983 34.07 -15.63 1.71
N GLU A 984 35.07 -16.51 1.59
CA GLU A 984 35.60 -17.33 2.70
C GLU A 984 36.30 -16.50 3.78
N LEU A 985 36.53 -15.19 3.57
CA LEU A 985 37.10 -14.30 4.59
C LEU A 985 36.21 -14.23 5.84
N TRP A 986 34.89 -14.38 5.66
CA TRP A 986 33.93 -14.44 6.75
C TRP A 986 34.14 -15.65 7.67
N ASP A 987 34.66 -16.76 7.14
CA ASP A 987 34.83 -18.01 7.88
C ASP A 987 36.05 -17.94 8.82
N ASN A 988 36.94 -16.96 8.63
CA ASN A 988 37.98 -16.64 9.59
C ASN A 988 37.39 -15.92 10.82
N VAL A 989 37.15 -16.68 11.89
CA VAL A 989 36.49 -16.19 13.12
C VAL A 989 37.25 -15.01 13.77
N GLU A 990 38.58 -15.04 13.78
CA GLU A 990 39.40 -13.99 14.40
C GLU A 990 39.28 -12.68 13.62
N LEU A 991 39.44 -12.75 12.28
CA LEU A 991 39.24 -11.61 11.39
C LEU A 991 37.81 -11.07 11.50
N ARG A 992 36.80 -11.97 11.46
CA ARG A 992 35.39 -11.62 11.58
C ARG A 992 35.11 -10.84 12.86
N LYS A 993 35.54 -11.36 14.02
CA LYS A 993 35.32 -10.68 15.31
C LYS A 993 36.01 -9.33 15.36
N SER A 994 37.24 -9.22 14.85
CA SER A 994 37.96 -7.94 14.79
C SER A 994 37.23 -6.91 13.92
N VAL A 995 36.80 -7.29 12.71
CA VAL A 995 36.09 -6.37 11.81
C VAL A 995 34.80 -5.89 12.45
N LEU A 996 34.01 -6.80 13.04
CA LEU A 996 32.77 -6.43 13.73
C LEU A 996 33.01 -5.53 14.94
N GLN A 997 34.10 -5.74 15.68
CA GLN A 997 34.44 -4.90 16.83
C GLN A 997 34.78 -3.46 16.43
N ASP A 998 35.36 -3.26 15.25
CA ASP A 998 35.64 -1.92 14.71
C ASP A 998 34.41 -1.29 14.02
N ALA A 999 33.54 -2.11 13.43
CA ALA A 999 32.37 -1.66 12.69
C ALA A 999 31.18 -1.29 13.60
N LEU A 1000 31.00 -2.00 14.71
CA LEU A 1000 29.86 -1.83 15.60
C LEU A 1000 30.08 -0.63 16.57
N PRO A 1001 29.00 0.09 16.93
CA PRO A 1001 29.10 1.18 17.91
C PRO A 1001 29.64 0.72 19.27
N SER A 1002 30.63 1.43 19.81
CA SER A 1002 31.30 1.04 21.07
C SER A 1002 30.33 0.94 22.24
N LEU A 1003 29.31 1.81 22.31
CA LEU A 1003 28.32 1.76 23.40
C LEU A 1003 27.49 0.48 23.36
N LEU A 1004 27.17 -0.06 22.18
CA LEU A 1004 26.48 -1.35 22.08
C LEU A 1004 27.40 -2.50 22.51
N LEU A 1005 28.68 -2.45 22.11
CA LEU A 1005 29.68 -3.44 22.50
C LEU A 1005 29.89 -3.47 24.01
N GLU A 1006 30.00 -2.30 24.65
CA GLU A 1006 30.15 -2.17 26.11
C GLU A 1006 28.90 -2.64 26.85
N LYS A 1007 27.71 -2.37 26.31
CA LYS A 1007 26.43 -2.65 26.97
C LYS A 1007 25.96 -4.10 26.84
N ILE A 1008 26.19 -4.73 25.69
CA ILE A 1008 25.64 -6.05 25.33
C ILE A 1008 26.76 -7.10 25.22
N GLY A 1009 27.94 -6.73 24.73
CA GLY A 1009 29.02 -7.63 24.39
C GLY A 1009 28.93 -8.16 22.95
N LEU A 1010 30.09 -8.32 22.30
CA LEU A 1010 30.19 -8.73 20.89
C LEU A 1010 29.57 -10.11 20.63
N ASP A 1011 29.85 -11.10 21.48
CA ASP A 1011 29.38 -12.48 21.26
C ASP A 1011 27.85 -12.58 21.29
N LEU A 1012 27.20 -11.85 22.20
CA LEU A 1012 25.74 -11.83 22.30
C LEU A 1012 25.09 -11.07 21.14
N ILE A 1013 25.76 -10.03 20.60
CA ILE A 1013 25.31 -9.35 19.37
C ILE A 1013 25.37 -10.32 18.19
N ILE A 1014 26.46 -11.08 18.05
CA ILE A 1014 26.63 -12.07 16.97
C ILE A 1014 25.54 -13.16 17.04
N GLU A 1015 25.12 -13.56 18.23
CA GLU A 1015 24.05 -14.54 18.41
C GLU A 1015 22.66 -13.98 18.02
N ARG A 1016 22.39 -12.72 18.35
CA ARG A 1016 21.04 -12.11 18.20
C ARG A 1016 20.79 -11.53 16.80
N VAL A 1017 21.81 -10.95 16.19
CA VAL A 1017 21.68 -10.30 14.88
C VAL A 1017 21.75 -11.36 13.77
N PRO A 1018 20.83 -11.34 12.79
CA PRO A 1018 20.85 -12.31 11.69
C PRO A 1018 22.20 -12.37 10.96
N GLU A 1019 22.67 -13.58 10.62
CA GLU A 1019 24.00 -13.79 10.01
C GLU A 1019 24.16 -13.00 8.70
N ASN A 1020 23.12 -12.96 7.85
CA ASN A 1020 23.14 -12.18 6.61
C ASN A 1020 23.32 -10.68 6.87
N TYR A 1021 22.77 -10.15 7.97
CA TYR A 1021 22.98 -8.76 8.38
C TYR A 1021 24.42 -8.52 8.88
N LEU A 1022 24.98 -9.44 9.67
CA LEU A 1022 26.37 -9.33 10.13
C LEU A 1022 27.38 -9.45 8.98
N ARG A 1023 27.12 -10.32 7.99
CA ARG A 1023 27.90 -10.42 6.75
C ARG A 1023 27.88 -9.10 5.99
N ALA A 1024 26.71 -8.46 5.91
CA ALA A 1024 26.58 -7.16 5.26
C ALA A 1024 27.33 -6.04 6.02
N ILE A 1025 27.34 -6.06 7.37
CA ILE A 1025 28.18 -5.13 8.16
C ILE A 1025 29.66 -5.35 7.84
N PHE A 1026 30.09 -6.61 7.81
CA PHE A 1026 31.47 -6.99 7.51
C PHE A 1026 31.90 -6.53 6.12
N GLY A 1027 31.09 -6.81 5.10
CA GLY A 1027 31.37 -6.41 3.71
C GLY A 1027 31.40 -4.89 3.55
N SER A 1028 30.35 -4.19 3.97
CA SER A 1028 30.23 -2.73 3.83
C SER A 1028 31.31 -1.96 4.59
N TYR A 1029 31.70 -2.44 5.78
CA TYR A 1029 32.79 -1.81 6.54
C TYR A 1029 34.14 -1.98 5.85
N LEU A 1030 34.48 -3.18 5.38
CA LEU A 1030 35.75 -3.42 4.70
C LEU A 1030 35.81 -2.70 3.35
N SER A 1031 34.75 -2.77 2.56
CA SER A 1031 34.70 -2.17 1.22
C SER A 1031 34.81 -0.65 1.29
N SER A 1032 34.03 0.00 2.16
CA SER A 1032 34.07 1.47 2.32
C SER A 1032 35.44 1.94 2.80
N ARG A 1033 36.02 1.31 3.83
CA ARG A 1033 37.35 1.68 4.37
C ARG A 1033 38.45 1.51 3.32
N PHE A 1034 38.43 0.40 2.60
CA PHE A 1034 39.40 0.15 1.54
C PHE A 1034 39.31 1.19 0.44
N ILE A 1035 38.12 1.46 -0.10
CA ILE A 1035 37.94 2.43 -1.20
C ILE A 1035 38.26 3.86 -0.75
N TYR A 1036 37.87 4.26 0.47
CA TYR A 1036 38.22 5.58 1.01
C TYR A 1036 39.72 5.75 1.24
N GLU A 1037 40.44 4.70 1.64
CA GLU A 1037 41.87 4.77 1.91
C GLU A 1037 42.71 4.65 0.63
N ARG A 1038 42.39 3.68 -0.24
CA ARG A 1038 43.23 3.28 -1.38
C ARG A 1038 42.75 3.80 -2.74
N GLY A 1039 41.55 4.36 -2.80
CA GLY A 1039 40.99 4.96 -4.01
C GLY A 1039 40.09 4.02 -4.82
N ILE A 1040 39.35 4.59 -5.77
CA ILE A 1040 38.30 3.90 -6.54
C ILE A 1040 38.88 2.87 -7.51
N SER A 1041 40.08 3.12 -8.04
CA SER A 1041 40.78 2.24 -8.98
C SER A 1041 41.79 1.31 -8.31
N ALA A 1042 41.70 1.13 -6.99
CA ALA A 1042 42.60 0.26 -6.25
C ALA A 1042 42.51 -1.19 -6.76
N SER A 1043 43.66 -1.79 -7.05
CA SER A 1043 43.71 -3.15 -7.61
C SER A 1043 43.40 -4.22 -6.56
N GLN A 1044 43.12 -5.44 -7.02
CA GLN A 1044 42.98 -6.61 -6.14
C GLN A 1044 44.25 -6.84 -5.28
N PHE A 1045 45.44 -6.50 -5.79
CA PHE A 1045 46.68 -6.54 -5.00
C PHE A 1045 46.71 -5.47 -3.89
N ALA A 1046 46.15 -4.28 -4.13
CA ALA A 1046 46.01 -3.28 -3.09
C ALA A 1046 45.06 -3.76 -1.99
N PHE A 1047 43.97 -4.46 -2.35
CA PHE A 1047 43.08 -5.09 -1.37
C PHE A 1047 43.80 -6.17 -0.56
N PHE A 1048 44.60 -7.02 -1.20
CA PHE A 1048 45.42 -8.01 -0.51
C PHE A 1048 46.43 -7.36 0.46
N SER A 1049 47.09 -6.27 0.06
CA SER A 1049 47.99 -5.51 0.95
C SER A 1049 47.23 -4.94 2.16
N PHE A 1050 46.08 -4.32 1.93
CA PHE A 1050 45.21 -3.78 2.97
C PHE A 1050 44.81 -4.87 3.99
N MET A 1051 44.42 -6.04 3.50
CA MET A 1051 44.08 -7.18 4.36
C MET A 1051 45.29 -7.74 5.10
N ASN A 1052 46.47 -7.81 4.48
CA ASN A 1052 47.68 -8.25 5.16
C ASN A 1052 48.11 -7.31 6.28
N GLU A 1053 48.03 -5.99 6.06
CA GLU A 1053 48.30 -4.99 7.10
C GLU A 1053 47.35 -5.17 8.29
N ARG A 1054 46.07 -5.46 8.02
CA ARG A 1054 45.07 -5.75 9.06
C ARG A 1054 45.35 -7.06 9.80
N MET A 1055 45.67 -8.13 9.08
CA MET A 1055 46.00 -9.43 9.67
C MET A 1055 47.29 -9.37 10.48
N ALA A 1056 48.26 -8.54 10.08
CA ALA A 1056 49.47 -8.30 10.86
C ALA A 1056 49.15 -7.64 12.20
N LYS A 1057 48.25 -6.66 12.24
CA LYS A 1057 47.77 -6.01 13.47
C LYS A 1057 47.03 -6.96 14.41
N LEU A 1058 46.45 -8.04 13.90
CA LEU A 1058 45.79 -9.06 14.73
C LEU A 1058 46.77 -10.02 15.39
N ARG A 1059 47.92 -10.25 14.75
CA ARG A 1059 48.98 -11.14 15.26
C ARG A 1059 49.93 -10.45 16.22
N SER A 1060 49.97 -9.12 16.21
CA SER A 1060 50.74 -8.26 17.11
C SER A 1060 49.93 -7.89 18.34
#